data_AF-A0A0G4MK72-F1
#
_entry.id   AF-A0A0G4MK72-F1
#
_cell.length_a   1.000
_cell.length_b   1.000
_cell.length_c   1.000
_cell.angle_alpha   90.00
_cell.angle_beta   90.00
_cell.angle_gamma   90.00
#
_symmetry.space_group_name_H-M   'P 1'
#
loop_
_entity.id
_entity.type
_entity.pdbx_description
1 polymer ?
#
loop_
_entity_poly.entity_id
_entity_poly.type
_entity_poly.pdbx_seq_one_letter_code
_entity_poly.pdbx_strand_id
1 'polypeptide(L)'
;MASSKPVVASGADVGDGVRRRPIAAGQSVPVTAKPEVDNKKQIAKKQPTALDFLDEWEFILAPLIFTAVAVFTRLYKIGLSNIVTWDEAHFGKFGSHYIKHEYYFDVHPPLGKMLVGLSGVLAGYNGSFEFKSGEKYPADVDYTFMRAFNAFFGILCIPLAYYTARELKLRRPAVWLVTLMVLCENSYTTISRFILLDSMLLCGTVLTVFCWSKFHNQRHNSFEPEWFLWLFLTGLSIGCVCSVKLVGLFVTSLVGLYTIEDLWNKFGDTKMPFTTLGAHVISRVVGLIVIPLLVYMLSFAAHFAILDHSGPGDAQMSSLFQANLKGTQVGKDSPLEIAYGSRATIKNMGYGGGLLHSHVQTYPEGSNQQQVTCYHHKDTNNDWFFYPNRDEEPYDAEAEPRYIADGTTIRLIHAQTGRNLHSHEIAAPMTKSDKEVSCYGNLTVGDAKDHWKIEVVRDAASRDRSRVRTLTTAFRLKHPVLGCYLRAGNKNLPQWGFKQIEVTCTKTNNPRDTYTHWNVEAHWNDKIPKSDPGVYKSPFIHDFFHLNVAMMTSNNALVPDPDKQDDLASHWWQWPILDVGLRMCSWDDSVVKYFLLGNPFVYWGTTLGLGVFGLVIAWYVLRWQRGFGDLNYKEVDQIHYAGVYPVIDRLNMASSKPVVASGADVGDGVRRRPIAAGQSVPVTAKPEVDNKKQLAKKQPTALDFLDEWEFILAPLLFTAVAIFTRLYKIGLSNIVTWDEAHFGKFGSHYIKHEYYFDVHPPLGKMLVGLSGVLAGYNGSFEFKSGENPLEIAYGSRATIKNMGYGGGLLHSHVQTYPEGSNQQQVTCYHHKDTNNDWFFYPNRDEEPYDAEAEPRYIADGTTIRLIHAQTGRNLHSHEIAAPMTKSDKEVSCYGNLTVGDAKDHWKIEVVRDAASRDRSRVRTLTTAFRLKHPVLGCYLRAGNKNLPQWGFKQIEVTCTKTNNPRDTYTHWNVEAHWNDKLPKSDPGVYKSPFIHDFFHLNVAMMTSNNALVPDPDKQDDLASHWWQWPILDVGLRMCSWDDSVVKYFLLGNPFVYWGTTLGLGVFGLVIAWYVLRWQRGFGDLNYKEVDQIHYAGVYPVIGWVLHYLPFYAIYGVLYLVIIGLYINFIPICFGMVGSNKQFSYLRWSDKWRISDPIV
;
A
#
# COMPACT_ATOMS: atom_id res chain seq x y z
N MET A 1 -57.09 -7.40 27.56
CA MET A 1 -56.75 -7.83 28.95
C MET A 1 -56.10 -9.23 28.88
N ALA A 2 -55.45 -9.66 29.96
CA ALA A 2 -55.07 -11.03 30.40
C ALA A 2 -55.20 -12.25 29.44
N SER A 3 -54.35 -13.29 29.51
CA SER A 3 -53.07 -13.49 30.23
C SER A 3 -52.39 -14.82 29.79
N SER A 4 -51.06 -14.92 29.99
CA SER A 4 -50.26 -16.13 30.29
C SER A 4 -50.33 -17.41 29.42
N LYS A 5 -49.15 -17.84 28.98
CA LYS A 5 -48.84 -19.15 28.34
C LYS A 5 -49.13 -20.36 29.27
N PRO A 6 -49.40 -21.55 28.71
CA PRO A 6 -49.09 -22.82 29.36
C PRO A 6 -47.66 -23.29 29.04
N VAL A 7 -47.12 -24.18 29.89
CA VAL A 7 -45.94 -25.02 29.62
C VAL A 7 -46.44 -26.45 29.39
N VAL A 8 -45.84 -27.20 28.47
CA VAL A 8 -46.17 -28.61 28.23
C VAL A 8 -45.03 -29.50 28.71
N ALA A 9 -45.36 -30.43 29.59
CA ALA A 9 -44.59 -31.64 29.87
C ALA A 9 -45.56 -32.82 29.74
N SER A 10 -45.14 -33.89 29.06
CA SER A 10 -45.94 -35.08 28.82
C SER A 10 -45.06 -36.33 28.82
N GLY A 11 -45.51 -37.40 29.47
CA GLY A 11 -44.84 -38.70 29.50
C GLY A 11 -45.84 -39.84 29.33
N ALA A 12 -45.59 -40.96 30.02
CA ALA A 12 -46.37 -42.21 30.07
C ALA A 12 -46.18 -43.22 28.91
N ASP A 13 -45.25 -44.16 29.13
CA ASP A 13 -45.48 -45.61 29.40
C ASP A 13 -46.29 -46.53 28.43
N VAL A 14 -46.28 -47.84 28.77
CA VAL A 14 -46.89 -49.04 28.13
C VAL A 14 -45.99 -49.75 27.10
N GLY A 15 -45.72 -51.07 27.21
CA GLY A 15 -46.07 -52.05 28.26
C GLY A 15 -45.72 -53.51 27.88
N ASP A 16 -45.81 -54.44 28.86
CA ASP A 16 -45.69 -55.92 28.78
C ASP A 16 -44.43 -56.54 28.11
N GLY A 17 -43.99 -57.78 28.36
CA GLY A 17 -44.36 -58.85 29.31
C GLY A 17 -43.48 -60.09 29.00
N VAL A 18 -42.89 -60.84 29.96
CA VAL A 18 -43.42 -62.07 30.59
C VAL A 18 -42.36 -62.59 31.60
N ARG A 19 -42.74 -63.48 32.54
CA ARG A 19 -41.97 -63.86 33.75
C ARG A 19 -41.42 -65.31 33.77
N ARG A 20 -40.20 -65.49 34.35
CA ARG A 20 -39.75 -66.63 35.22
C ARG A 20 -39.61 -68.02 34.53
N ARG A 21 -38.92 -69.05 35.06
CA ARG A 21 -38.12 -69.32 36.30
C ARG A 21 -37.03 -70.40 35.98
N PRO A 22 -36.06 -70.74 36.87
CA PRO A 22 -34.89 -71.59 36.55
C PRO A 22 -35.00 -73.05 37.06
N ILE A 23 -34.08 -73.93 36.62
CA ILE A 23 -33.50 -75.15 37.26
C ILE A 23 -32.69 -75.95 36.20
N ALA A 24 -31.73 -76.85 36.48
CA ALA A 24 -30.55 -76.81 37.37
C ALA A 24 -29.64 -78.05 37.08
N ALA A 25 -28.36 -77.96 37.48
CA ALA A 25 -27.41 -79.06 37.78
C ALA A 25 -27.05 -80.14 36.70
N GLY A 26 -25.75 -80.32 36.48
CA GLY A 26 -25.18 -81.34 35.59
C GLY A 26 -23.67 -81.54 35.74
N GLN A 27 -23.21 -81.75 36.98
CA GLN A 27 -21.87 -82.20 37.45
C GLN A 27 -20.62 -82.03 36.55
N SER A 28 -19.59 -81.34 37.06
CA SER A 28 -18.19 -81.57 36.65
C SER A 28 -17.23 -81.46 37.84
N VAL A 29 -16.13 -82.22 37.77
CA VAL A 29 -15.18 -82.56 38.87
C VAL A 29 -13.85 -81.79 38.68
N PRO A 30 -13.08 -81.50 39.76
CA PRO A 30 -12.33 -80.24 39.82
C PRO A 30 -10.90 -80.30 39.26
N VAL A 31 -10.36 -79.11 38.95
CA VAL A 31 -8.93 -78.86 38.70
C VAL A 31 -8.36 -78.00 39.83
N THR A 32 -7.14 -78.31 40.25
CA THR A 32 -6.49 -77.79 41.46
C THR A 32 -6.26 -76.29 41.47
N ALA A 33 -6.60 -75.64 42.59
CA ALA A 33 -6.22 -74.26 42.87
C ALA A 33 -4.69 -74.11 42.99
N LYS A 34 -4.16 -73.04 42.36
CA LYS A 34 -2.85 -72.44 42.64
C LYS A 34 -3.06 -70.94 42.85
N PRO A 35 -2.17 -70.28 43.61
CA PRO A 35 -2.63 -69.35 44.63
C PRO A 35 -3.22 -68.05 44.08
N GLU A 36 -4.24 -67.58 44.79
CA GLU A 36 -4.64 -66.18 44.82
C GLU A 36 -3.45 -65.35 45.33
N VAL A 37 -2.62 -64.87 44.40
CA VAL A 37 -1.56 -63.91 44.72
C VAL A 37 -2.25 -62.60 45.03
N ASP A 38 -2.48 -62.35 46.32
CA ASP A 38 -3.13 -61.14 46.82
C ASP A 38 -2.26 -59.90 46.54
N ASN A 39 -2.36 -59.41 45.31
CA ASN A 39 -1.77 -58.14 44.90
C ASN A 39 -2.57 -56.93 45.42
N LYS A 40 -3.26 -57.09 46.57
CA LYS A 40 -3.14 -56.13 47.68
C LYS A 40 -1.72 -56.07 48.26
N LYS A 41 -0.70 -56.00 47.40
CA LYS A 41 0.24 -54.90 47.60
C LYS A 41 -0.60 -53.65 47.56
N GLN A 42 -0.78 -53.06 48.73
CA GLN A 42 -0.94 -51.64 48.83
C GLN A 42 0.21 -51.01 48.04
N ILE A 43 -0.05 -50.68 46.77
CA ILE A 43 0.43 -49.41 46.25
C ILE A 43 -0.28 -48.40 47.17
N ALA A 44 0.34 -48.14 48.33
CA ALA A 44 -0.05 -47.03 49.15
C ALA A 44 -0.12 -45.86 48.18
N LYS A 45 -1.27 -45.15 48.14
CA LYS A 45 -1.38 -43.92 47.33
C LYS A 45 -0.22 -43.06 47.79
N LYS A 46 0.85 -43.04 46.99
CA LYS A 46 2.12 -42.39 47.32
C LYS A 46 1.71 -40.94 47.55
N GLN A 47 1.66 -40.51 48.81
CA GLN A 47 0.98 -39.27 49.20
C GLN A 47 1.52 -38.21 48.26
N PRO A 48 0.66 -37.60 47.40
CA PRO A 48 1.10 -36.99 46.16
C PRO A 48 2.21 -36.04 46.50
N THR A 49 3.44 -36.38 46.06
CA THR A 49 4.63 -35.68 46.54
C THR A 49 4.44 -34.21 46.18
N ALA A 50 4.97 -33.26 46.96
CA ALA A 50 4.78 -31.85 46.64
C ALA A 50 5.11 -31.53 45.16
N LEU A 51 6.11 -32.23 44.60
CA LEU A 51 6.43 -32.24 43.17
C LEU A 51 5.32 -32.85 42.28
N ASP A 52 4.77 -34.02 42.60
CA ASP A 52 3.69 -34.67 41.83
C ASP A 52 2.43 -33.76 41.75
N PHE A 53 2.09 -33.08 42.86
CA PHE A 53 1.01 -32.09 42.92
C PHE A 53 1.31 -30.84 42.07
N LEU A 54 2.53 -30.31 42.16
CA LEU A 54 2.97 -29.19 41.30
C LEU A 54 2.98 -29.58 39.81
N ASP A 55 3.25 -30.83 39.47
CA ASP A 55 3.29 -31.35 38.09
C ASP A 55 1.88 -31.50 37.47
N GLU A 56 0.89 -31.90 38.28
CA GLU A 56 -0.52 -31.99 37.88
C GLU A 56 -1.16 -30.60 37.72
N TRP A 57 -0.86 -29.66 38.65
CA TRP A 57 -1.43 -28.31 38.66
C TRP A 57 -0.56 -27.27 37.91
N GLU A 58 0.53 -27.69 37.26
CA GLU A 58 1.48 -26.85 36.51
C GLU A 58 0.78 -25.88 35.54
N PHE A 59 -0.23 -26.37 34.83
CA PHE A 59 -0.96 -25.59 33.82
C PHE A 59 -1.84 -24.47 34.38
N ILE A 60 -2.00 -24.39 35.70
CA ILE A 60 -2.67 -23.29 36.42
C ILE A 60 -1.62 -22.49 37.20
N LEU A 61 -0.73 -23.19 37.91
CA LEU A 61 0.26 -22.57 38.79
C LEU A 61 1.33 -21.78 38.01
N ALA A 62 1.88 -22.31 36.91
CA ALA A 62 2.89 -21.60 36.13
C ALA A 62 2.31 -20.31 35.49
N PRO A 63 1.13 -20.32 34.83
CA PRO A 63 0.46 -19.09 34.39
C PRO A 63 0.19 -18.09 35.51
N LEU A 64 -0.23 -18.53 36.69
CA LEU A 64 -0.45 -17.62 37.83
C LEU A 64 0.86 -16.97 38.30
N ILE A 65 1.96 -17.74 38.38
CA ILE A 65 3.29 -17.22 38.74
C ILE A 65 3.78 -16.21 37.68
N PHE A 66 3.74 -16.57 36.39
CA PHE A 66 4.13 -15.65 35.32
C PHE A 66 3.24 -14.40 35.26
N THR A 67 1.94 -14.52 35.55
CA THR A 67 1.02 -13.37 35.63
C THR A 67 1.34 -12.49 36.84
N ALA A 68 1.69 -13.04 38.00
CA ALA A 68 2.11 -12.26 39.16
C ALA A 68 3.41 -11.46 38.89
N VAL A 69 4.37 -12.07 38.18
CA VAL A 69 5.60 -11.38 37.73
C VAL A 69 5.29 -10.35 36.62
N ALA A 70 4.29 -10.59 35.77
CA ALA A 70 3.79 -9.61 34.80
C ALA A 70 3.18 -8.38 35.50
N VAL A 71 2.29 -8.59 36.48
CA VAL A 71 1.71 -7.52 37.31
C VAL A 71 2.82 -6.68 37.95
N PHE A 72 3.85 -7.32 38.52
CA PHE A 72 4.99 -6.61 39.07
C PHE A 72 5.76 -5.80 38.00
N THR A 73 6.26 -6.45 36.95
CA THR A 73 7.13 -5.80 35.94
C THR A 73 6.45 -4.64 35.20
N ARG A 74 5.14 -4.75 34.91
CA ARG A 74 4.40 -3.75 34.13
C ARG A 74 3.84 -2.60 35.00
N LEU A 75 3.48 -2.85 36.26
CA LEU A 75 3.00 -1.80 37.17
C LEU A 75 4.10 -1.14 38.04
N TYR A 76 5.29 -1.74 38.15
CA TYR A 76 6.39 -1.18 38.96
C TYR A 76 6.71 0.27 38.55
N LYS A 77 6.51 1.21 39.48
CA LYS A 77 6.75 2.65 39.27
C LYS A 77 6.03 3.22 38.03
N ILE A 78 4.79 2.80 37.74
CA ILE A 78 4.04 3.24 36.54
C ILE A 78 3.67 4.74 36.57
N GLY A 79 3.40 5.30 37.75
CA GLY A 79 3.17 6.75 37.97
C GLY A 79 4.44 7.58 38.19
N LEU A 80 5.64 7.09 37.83
CA LEU A 80 6.91 7.78 38.13
C LEU A 80 7.14 9.05 37.31
N SER A 81 6.67 9.07 36.06
CA SER A 81 6.71 10.26 35.22
C SER A 81 5.34 10.93 35.21
N ASN A 82 5.27 12.17 35.69
CA ASN A 82 4.06 12.98 35.70
C ASN A 82 3.95 13.91 34.48
N ILE A 83 4.65 13.62 33.38
CA ILE A 83 4.47 14.29 32.09
C ILE A 83 3.74 13.40 31.08
N VAL A 84 3.03 14.04 30.16
CA VAL A 84 2.46 13.43 28.95
C VAL A 84 3.59 12.98 28.03
N THR A 85 3.59 11.70 27.66
CA THR A 85 4.62 11.07 26.82
C THR A 85 4.21 10.93 25.35
N TRP A 86 5.12 10.37 24.53
CA TRP A 86 4.91 10.03 23.12
C TRP A 86 3.58 9.30 22.90
N ASP A 87 2.79 9.78 21.93
CA ASP A 87 1.43 9.35 21.53
C ASP A 87 0.35 9.27 22.62
N GLU A 88 0.71 9.25 23.90
CA GLU A 88 -0.19 9.50 25.02
C GLU A 88 -0.81 10.92 24.95
N ALA A 89 -0.11 11.87 24.32
CA ALA A 89 -0.68 13.15 23.89
C ALA A 89 -1.89 12.99 22.95
N HIS A 90 -1.76 12.15 21.91
CA HIS A 90 -2.82 11.92 20.92
C HIS A 90 -3.95 11.06 21.48
N PHE A 91 -3.64 9.88 22.02
CA PHE A 91 -4.65 8.93 22.48
C PHE A 91 -5.33 9.38 23.78
N GLY A 92 -4.65 10.12 24.65
CA GLY A 92 -5.27 10.79 25.80
C GLY A 92 -6.27 11.86 25.37
N LYS A 93 -5.91 12.71 24.39
CA LYS A 93 -6.82 13.71 23.81
C LYS A 93 -8.04 13.06 23.15
N PHE A 94 -7.86 11.98 22.38
CA PHE A 94 -8.97 11.22 21.80
C PHE A 94 -9.86 10.54 22.85
N GLY A 95 -9.29 10.08 23.98
CA GLY A 95 -10.06 9.62 25.13
C GLY A 95 -10.89 10.74 25.77
N SER A 96 -10.31 11.94 25.89
CA SER A 96 -10.98 13.14 26.41
C SER A 96 -12.20 13.54 25.58
N HIS A 97 -12.10 13.45 24.25
CA HIS A 97 -13.22 13.73 23.35
C HIS A 97 -14.38 12.72 23.52
N TYR A 98 -14.11 11.43 23.78
CA TYR A 98 -15.18 10.47 24.14
C TYR A 98 -15.88 10.81 25.46
N ILE A 99 -15.14 11.31 26.47
CA ILE A 99 -15.71 11.72 27.77
C ILE A 99 -16.56 13.00 27.62
N LYS A 100 -16.13 13.91 26.72
CA LYS A 100 -16.85 15.14 26.36
C LYS A 100 -17.99 14.93 25.35
N HIS A 101 -18.13 13.73 24.78
CA HIS A 101 -19.02 13.41 23.65
C HIS A 101 -18.75 14.25 22.37
N GLU A 102 -17.58 14.88 22.26
CA GLU A 102 -17.16 15.74 21.14
C GLU A 102 -16.69 14.92 19.93
N TYR A 103 -17.28 15.13 18.76
CA TYR A 103 -16.84 14.48 17.54
C TYR A 103 -15.43 14.95 17.12
N TYR A 104 -14.54 14.00 16.85
CA TYR A 104 -13.19 14.23 16.35
C TYR A 104 -12.89 13.27 15.19
N PHE A 105 -11.90 13.64 14.37
CA PHE A 105 -11.42 12.80 13.27
C PHE A 105 -10.01 12.27 13.56
N ASP A 106 -9.75 11.00 13.22
CA ASP A 106 -8.45 10.34 13.32
C ASP A 106 -8.41 9.12 12.38
N VAL A 107 -7.21 8.71 11.95
CA VAL A 107 -6.99 7.60 11.00
C VAL A 107 -7.13 6.20 11.58
N HIS A 108 -7.15 6.03 12.90
CA HIS A 108 -7.27 4.70 13.52
C HIS A 108 -8.73 4.33 13.83
N PRO A 109 -9.12 3.06 13.64
CA PRO A 109 -10.42 2.54 14.07
C PRO A 109 -10.71 2.78 15.56
N PRO A 110 -12.00 2.88 15.96
CA PRO A 110 -12.37 3.57 17.19
C PRO A 110 -12.17 2.79 18.48
N LEU A 111 -12.11 1.44 18.46
CA LEU A 111 -12.24 0.61 19.68
C LEU A 111 -11.12 0.86 20.69
N GLY A 112 -9.86 0.96 20.24
CA GLY A 112 -8.74 1.23 21.14
C GLY A 112 -8.88 2.59 21.85
N LYS A 113 -9.33 3.60 21.11
CA LYS A 113 -9.54 4.95 21.64
C LYS A 113 -10.79 5.03 22.54
N MET A 114 -11.84 4.26 22.25
CA MET A 114 -13.01 4.11 23.15
C MET A 114 -12.61 3.43 24.47
N LEU A 115 -11.70 2.45 24.44
CA LEU A 115 -11.17 1.82 25.65
C LEU A 115 -10.27 2.77 26.46
N VAL A 116 -9.56 3.70 25.82
CA VAL A 116 -8.86 4.81 26.51
C VAL A 116 -9.85 5.82 27.11
N GLY A 117 -10.94 6.15 26.41
CA GLY A 117 -12.04 6.96 26.98
C GLY A 117 -12.64 6.31 28.22
N LEU A 118 -12.92 5.00 28.15
CA LEU A 118 -13.41 4.19 29.28
C LEU A 118 -12.41 4.19 30.46
N SER A 119 -11.10 4.11 30.21
CA SER A 119 -10.11 4.16 31.29
C SER A 119 -10.08 5.53 31.99
N GLY A 120 -10.35 6.61 31.28
CA GLY A 120 -10.54 7.94 31.85
C GLY A 120 -11.81 8.05 32.70
N VAL A 121 -12.95 7.54 32.23
CA VAL A 121 -14.20 7.48 33.02
C VAL A 121 -13.99 6.68 34.31
N LEU A 122 -13.30 5.53 34.23
CA LEU A 122 -12.96 4.69 35.39
C LEU A 122 -11.94 5.35 36.33
N ALA A 123 -11.08 6.24 35.84
CA ALA A 123 -10.19 7.09 36.63
C ALA A 123 -10.89 8.30 37.27
N GLY A 124 -12.19 8.52 37.02
CA GLY A 124 -12.93 9.70 37.47
C GLY A 124 -12.61 10.99 36.67
N TYR A 125 -11.87 10.89 35.57
CA TYR A 125 -11.50 12.01 34.73
C TYR A 125 -12.66 12.48 33.84
N ASN A 126 -12.82 13.81 33.74
CA ASN A 126 -13.97 14.47 33.10
C ASN A 126 -13.66 15.07 31.71
N GLY A 127 -12.51 14.75 31.12
CA GLY A 127 -12.11 15.28 29.80
C GLY A 127 -11.56 16.72 29.82
N SER A 128 -11.40 17.37 30.99
CA SER A 128 -10.97 18.78 31.11
C SER A 128 -9.60 19.05 30.46
N PHE A 129 -8.58 18.34 30.93
CA PHE A 129 -7.16 18.52 30.60
C PHE A 129 -6.89 18.33 29.10
N GLU A 130 -6.12 19.25 28.50
CA GLU A 130 -5.64 19.08 27.13
C GLU A 130 -4.27 18.40 27.14
N PHE A 131 -4.22 17.13 26.69
CA PHE A 131 -3.01 16.31 26.63
C PHE A 131 -1.99 16.85 25.60
N LYS A 132 -1.23 17.88 25.96
CA LYS A 132 -0.08 18.37 25.16
C LYS A 132 1.19 17.61 25.51
N SER A 133 2.00 17.30 24.49
CA SER A 133 3.27 16.58 24.66
C SER A 133 4.21 17.32 25.63
N GLY A 134 4.73 16.61 26.63
CA GLY A 134 5.63 17.16 27.65
C GLY A 134 4.96 18.01 28.74
N GLU A 135 3.65 18.30 28.66
CA GLU A 135 2.93 19.01 29.72
C GLU A 135 2.80 18.10 30.97
N LYS A 136 2.78 18.69 32.17
CA LYS A 136 2.63 17.95 33.43
C LYS A 136 1.16 17.67 33.70
N TYR A 137 0.86 16.45 34.15
CA TYR A 137 -0.48 16.10 34.61
C TYR A 137 -0.89 16.94 35.84
N PRO A 138 -2.09 17.53 35.84
CA PRO A 138 -2.63 18.20 37.01
C PRO A 138 -3.14 17.18 38.04
N ALA A 139 -3.32 17.62 39.29
CA ALA A 139 -3.58 16.73 40.42
C ALA A 139 -4.98 16.07 40.42
N ASP A 140 -5.89 16.51 39.55
CA ASP A 140 -7.23 15.96 39.35
C ASP A 140 -7.29 14.82 38.31
N VAL A 141 -6.20 14.55 37.59
CA VAL A 141 -6.16 13.51 36.55
C VAL A 141 -5.37 12.30 37.05
N ASP A 142 -6.05 11.18 37.35
CA ASP A 142 -5.37 9.91 37.66
C ASP A 142 -4.89 9.20 36.38
N TYR A 143 -3.84 9.75 35.78
CA TYR A 143 -3.08 9.12 34.71
C TYR A 143 -2.42 7.80 35.16
N THR A 144 -2.25 7.55 36.46
CA THR A 144 -1.64 6.31 36.98
C THR A 144 -2.61 5.14 36.82
N PHE A 145 -3.90 5.34 37.09
CA PHE A 145 -4.96 4.39 36.77
C PHE A 145 -5.09 4.18 35.24
N MET A 146 -5.14 5.26 34.46
CA MET A 146 -5.27 5.15 32.99
C MET A 146 -4.09 4.36 32.37
N ARG A 147 -2.87 4.56 32.88
CA ARG A 147 -1.69 3.76 32.49
C ARG A 147 -1.78 2.32 32.99
N ALA A 148 -2.22 2.07 34.21
CA ALA A 148 -2.43 0.72 34.73
C ALA A 148 -3.46 -0.09 33.92
N PHE A 149 -4.49 0.56 33.40
CA PHE A 149 -5.48 -0.04 32.49
C PHE A 149 -4.88 -0.45 31.14
N ASN A 150 -3.92 0.31 30.60
CA ASN A 150 -3.18 -0.09 29.40
C ASN A 150 -2.18 -1.23 29.71
N ALA A 151 -1.51 -1.15 30.85
CA ALA A 151 -0.60 -2.19 31.33
C ALA A 151 -1.31 -3.53 31.59
N PHE A 152 -2.61 -3.52 31.94
CA PHE A 152 -3.43 -4.73 32.07
C PHE A 152 -3.48 -5.57 30.77
N PHE A 153 -3.58 -4.94 29.60
CA PHE A 153 -3.49 -5.67 28.32
C PHE A 153 -2.09 -6.27 28.10
N GLY A 154 -1.02 -5.54 28.49
CA GLY A 154 0.34 -6.07 28.51
C GLY A 154 0.55 -7.23 29.49
N ILE A 155 -0.19 -7.27 30.60
CA ILE A 155 -0.21 -8.36 31.58
C ILE A 155 -0.95 -9.58 31.01
N LEU A 156 -2.11 -9.38 30.37
CA LEU A 156 -2.89 -10.45 29.73
C LEU A 156 -2.13 -11.15 28.59
N CYS A 157 -1.21 -10.46 27.91
CA CYS A 157 -0.35 -11.07 26.89
C CYS A 157 0.43 -12.29 27.41
N ILE A 158 0.81 -12.32 28.70
CA ILE A 158 1.70 -13.33 29.28
C ILE A 158 1.04 -14.71 29.43
N PRO A 159 -0.12 -14.86 30.12
CA PRO A 159 -0.83 -16.13 30.14
C PRO A 159 -1.36 -16.54 28.75
N LEU A 160 -1.72 -15.58 27.88
CA LEU A 160 -2.10 -15.87 26.50
C LEU A 160 -0.94 -16.47 25.70
N ALA A 161 0.29 -15.95 25.84
CA ALA A 161 1.49 -16.52 25.22
C ALA A 161 1.78 -17.94 25.73
N TYR A 162 1.68 -18.17 27.05
CA TYR A 162 1.83 -19.50 27.65
C TYR A 162 0.82 -20.50 27.06
N TYR A 163 -0.47 -20.16 27.06
CA TYR A 163 -1.51 -21.07 26.56
C TYR A 163 -1.42 -21.28 25.04
N THR A 164 -0.99 -20.27 24.28
CA THR A 164 -0.69 -20.41 22.84
C THR A 164 0.44 -21.41 22.61
N ALA A 165 1.59 -21.26 23.27
CA ALA A 165 2.71 -22.20 23.17
C ALA A 165 2.34 -23.62 23.62
N ARG A 166 1.48 -23.77 24.64
CA ARG A 166 0.95 -25.06 25.09
C ARG A 166 0.01 -25.68 24.05
N GLU A 167 -0.81 -24.89 23.37
CA GLU A 167 -1.74 -25.37 22.35
C GLU A 167 -1.06 -25.68 21.01
N LEU A 168 0.04 -25.01 20.68
CA LEU A 168 0.99 -25.40 19.61
C LEU A 168 1.74 -26.72 19.92
N LYS A 169 1.46 -27.35 21.08
CA LYS A 169 2.01 -28.62 21.56
C LYS A 169 3.54 -28.61 21.75
N LEU A 170 4.10 -27.44 22.07
CA LEU A 170 5.51 -27.30 22.37
C LEU A 170 5.89 -28.04 23.66
N ARG A 171 7.15 -28.46 23.78
CA ARG A 171 7.69 -29.10 25.00
C ARG A 171 7.63 -28.12 26.17
N ARG A 172 7.32 -28.58 27.40
CA ARG A 172 7.21 -27.72 28.61
C ARG A 172 8.31 -26.65 28.76
N PRO A 173 9.63 -26.96 28.59
CA PRO A 173 10.66 -25.93 28.69
C PRO A 173 10.58 -24.85 27.61
N ALA A 174 10.11 -25.19 26.40
CA ALA A 174 9.88 -24.22 25.33
C ALA A 174 8.63 -23.36 25.60
N VAL A 175 7.56 -23.93 26.18
CA VAL A 175 6.39 -23.15 26.66
C VAL A 175 6.82 -22.12 27.71
N TRP A 176 7.63 -22.52 28.68
CA TRP A 176 8.16 -21.61 29.71
C TRP A 176 9.13 -20.58 29.11
N LEU A 177 10.00 -20.98 28.16
CA LEU A 177 10.91 -20.07 27.46
C LEU A 177 10.16 -18.99 26.66
N VAL A 178 9.17 -19.37 25.85
CA VAL A 178 8.33 -18.41 25.09
C VAL A 178 7.60 -17.47 26.06
N THR A 179 7.07 -17.98 27.17
CA THR A 179 6.40 -17.16 28.19
C THR A 179 7.38 -16.17 28.84
N LEU A 180 8.60 -16.61 29.17
CA LEU A 180 9.68 -15.77 29.71
C LEU A 180 10.16 -14.73 28.70
N MET A 181 10.27 -15.07 27.40
CA MET A 181 10.65 -14.13 26.35
C MET A 181 9.64 -12.97 26.26
N VAL A 182 8.33 -13.25 26.25
CA VAL A 182 7.28 -12.21 26.20
C VAL A 182 7.19 -11.41 27.53
N LEU A 183 7.44 -12.07 28.67
CA LEU A 183 7.43 -11.46 30.00
C LEU A 183 8.62 -10.52 30.23
N CYS A 184 9.82 -10.92 29.80
CA CYS A 184 11.08 -10.19 29.94
C CYS A 184 11.42 -9.34 28.70
N GLU A 185 10.42 -9.04 27.86
CA GLU A 185 10.57 -8.14 26.72
C GLU A 185 10.46 -6.66 27.15
N ASN A 186 11.50 -5.89 26.86
CA ASN A 186 11.62 -4.47 27.17
C ASN A 186 10.67 -3.61 26.31
N SER A 187 10.53 -3.89 25.01
CA SER A 187 9.65 -3.12 24.12
C SER A 187 8.19 -3.26 24.55
N TYR A 188 7.76 -4.48 24.85
CA TYR A 188 6.43 -4.77 25.41
C TYR A 188 6.25 -4.16 26.80
N THR A 189 7.29 -4.14 27.64
CA THR A 189 7.25 -3.48 28.95
C THR A 189 7.07 -1.98 28.82
N THR A 190 7.79 -1.32 27.91
CA THR A 190 7.72 0.13 27.69
C THR A 190 6.42 0.53 27.00
N ILE A 191 6.00 -0.14 25.93
CA ILE A 191 4.78 0.23 25.18
C ILE A 191 3.48 0.00 25.98
N SER A 192 3.47 -0.96 26.91
CA SER A 192 2.30 -1.22 27.77
C SER A 192 2.18 -0.29 28.98
N ARG A 193 3.19 0.54 29.28
CA ARG A 193 3.18 1.47 30.43
C ARG A 193 2.41 2.76 30.21
N PHE A 194 2.18 3.15 28.97
CA PHE A 194 1.63 4.45 28.60
C PHE A 194 0.21 4.31 28.03
N ILE A 195 -0.52 5.42 27.91
CA ILE A 195 -1.89 5.41 27.39
C ILE A 195 -1.84 5.26 25.84
N LEU A 196 -1.57 4.03 25.38
CA LEU A 196 -1.28 3.67 23.99
C LEU A 196 -2.09 2.46 23.52
N LEU A 197 -2.73 2.60 22.36
CA LEU A 197 -3.56 1.52 21.78
C LEU A 197 -2.76 0.29 21.32
N ASP A 198 -1.44 0.39 21.21
CA ASP A 198 -0.57 -0.73 20.80
C ASP A 198 -0.49 -1.82 21.88
N SER A 199 -0.74 -1.49 23.15
CA SER A 199 -0.94 -2.45 24.24
C SER A 199 -2.13 -3.38 24.00
N MET A 200 -3.25 -2.81 23.54
CA MET A 200 -4.49 -3.49 23.20
C MET A 200 -4.36 -4.27 21.89
N LEU A 201 -3.67 -3.69 20.90
CA LEU A 201 -3.38 -4.32 19.61
C LEU A 201 -2.54 -5.60 19.80
N LEU A 202 -1.49 -5.53 20.61
CA LEU A 202 -0.64 -6.68 20.91
C LEU A 202 -1.43 -7.79 21.64
N CYS A 203 -2.18 -7.43 22.68
CA CYS A 203 -3.00 -8.39 23.43
C CYS A 203 -4.04 -9.07 22.53
N GLY A 204 -4.73 -8.31 21.67
CA GLY A 204 -5.69 -8.86 20.72
C GLY A 204 -5.03 -9.72 19.63
N THR A 205 -3.81 -9.39 19.21
CA THR A 205 -3.04 -10.18 18.22
C THR A 205 -2.66 -11.53 18.81
N VAL A 206 -2.13 -11.59 20.03
CA VAL A 206 -1.82 -12.85 20.73
C VAL A 206 -3.11 -13.63 21.01
N LEU A 207 -4.21 -12.97 21.38
CA LEU A 207 -5.52 -13.61 21.55
C LEU A 207 -6.05 -14.22 20.24
N THR A 208 -5.84 -13.56 19.09
CA THR A 208 -6.24 -14.09 17.78
C THR A 208 -5.46 -15.37 17.44
N VAL A 209 -4.14 -15.38 17.66
CA VAL A 209 -3.30 -16.57 17.45
C VAL A 209 -3.66 -17.69 18.45
N PHE A 210 -4.00 -17.34 19.70
CA PHE A 210 -4.50 -18.31 20.68
C PHE A 210 -5.79 -18.98 20.20
N CYS A 211 -6.83 -18.20 19.88
CA CYS A 211 -8.12 -18.73 19.41
C CYS A 211 -7.97 -19.55 18.12
N TRP A 212 -7.11 -19.11 17.18
CA TRP A 212 -6.75 -19.85 15.99
C TRP A 212 -6.07 -21.20 16.32
N SER A 213 -5.13 -21.23 17.26
CA SER A 213 -4.46 -22.49 17.67
C SER A 213 -5.43 -23.49 18.29
N LYS A 214 -6.43 -23.01 19.06
CA LYS A 214 -7.53 -23.84 19.58
C LYS A 214 -8.41 -24.39 18.46
N PHE A 215 -8.79 -23.55 17.50
CA PHE A 215 -9.55 -23.93 16.32
C PHE A 215 -8.82 -24.98 15.45
N HIS A 216 -7.50 -24.81 15.23
CA HIS A 216 -6.66 -25.77 14.53
C HIS A 216 -6.59 -27.14 15.24
N ASN A 217 -6.48 -27.15 16.57
CA ASN A 217 -6.45 -28.38 17.35
C ASN A 217 -7.77 -29.17 17.27
N GLN A 218 -8.91 -28.49 17.09
CA GLN A 218 -10.20 -29.14 16.88
C GLN A 218 -10.48 -29.50 15.41
N ARG A 219 -9.52 -29.39 14.47
CA ARG A 219 -9.77 -29.66 13.03
C ARG A 219 -10.32 -31.07 12.74
N HIS A 220 -9.96 -32.06 13.56
CA HIS A 220 -10.44 -33.45 13.46
C HIS A 220 -11.85 -33.63 14.05
N ASN A 221 -12.23 -32.79 15.01
CA ASN A 221 -13.55 -32.76 15.66
C ASN A 221 -14.44 -31.68 15.01
N SER A 222 -14.46 -31.69 13.68
CA SER A 222 -15.10 -30.66 12.86
C SER A 222 -16.62 -30.62 13.09
N PHE A 223 -17.18 -29.41 13.15
CA PHE A 223 -18.60 -29.11 13.44
C PHE A 223 -19.11 -29.41 14.87
N GLU A 224 -18.25 -29.86 15.79
CA GLU A 224 -18.61 -29.92 17.21
C GLU A 224 -18.85 -28.50 17.80
N PRO A 225 -19.63 -28.36 18.89
CA PRO A 225 -19.86 -27.07 19.54
C PRO A 225 -18.57 -26.36 19.96
N GLU A 226 -17.53 -27.10 20.38
CA GLU A 226 -16.23 -26.50 20.72
C GLU A 226 -15.49 -25.97 19.47
N TRP A 227 -15.62 -26.65 18.32
CA TRP A 227 -15.05 -26.19 17.05
C TRP A 227 -15.70 -24.87 16.60
N PHE A 228 -17.04 -24.79 16.70
CA PHE A 228 -17.78 -23.55 16.45
C PHE A 228 -17.47 -22.43 17.44
N LEU A 229 -17.27 -22.75 18.73
CA LEU A 229 -16.87 -21.79 19.75
C LEU A 229 -15.51 -21.14 19.41
N TRP A 230 -14.48 -21.93 19.09
CA TRP A 230 -13.17 -21.38 18.75
C TRP A 230 -13.16 -20.65 17.41
N LEU A 231 -13.97 -21.08 16.44
CA LEU A 231 -14.19 -20.35 15.19
C LEU A 231 -14.82 -18.96 15.44
N PHE A 232 -15.89 -18.91 16.26
CA PHE A 232 -16.54 -17.65 16.65
C PHE A 232 -15.59 -16.73 17.43
N LEU A 233 -14.84 -17.26 18.41
CA LEU A 233 -13.89 -16.48 19.20
C LEU A 233 -12.71 -15.97 18.36
N THR A 234 -12.26 -16.74 17.36
CA THR A 234 -11.26 -16.26 16.39
C THR A 234 -11.82 -15.09 15.58
N GLY A 235 -13.05 -15.19 15.07
CA GLY A 235 -13.73 -14.11 14.36
C GLY A 235 -13.93 -12.85 15.21
N LEU A 236 -14.40 -13.02 16.44
CA LEU A 236 -14.57 -11.94 17.40
C LEU A 236 -13.24 -11.25 17.70
N SER A 237 -12.16 -12.01 17.91
CA SER A 237 -10.84 -11.46 18.17
C SER A 237 -10.30 -10.69 16.95
N ILE A 238 -10.38 -11.26 15.74
CA ILE A 238 -10.02 -10.57 14.48
C ILE A 238 -10.76 -9.23 14.36
N GLY A 239 -12.07 -9.24 14.58
CA GLY A 239 -12.91 -8.04 14.56
C GLY A 239 -12.43 -6.98 15.55
N CYS A 240 -12.16 -7.37 16.80
CA CYS A 240 -11.62 -6.47 17.82
C CYS A 240 -10.24 -5.89 17.46
N VAL A 241 -9.30 -6.70 16.97
CA VAL A 241 -7.95 -6.24 16.59
C VAL A 241 -8.03 -5.23 15.44
N CYS A 242 -8.79 -5.52 14.39
CA CYS A 242 -9.00 -4.60 13.28
C CYS A 242 -9.70 -3.30 13.73
N SER A 243 -10.56 -3.37 14.74
CA SER A 243 -11.23 -2.22 15.34
C SER A 243 -10.32 -1.38 16.26
N VAL A 244 -9.13 -1.87 16.63
CA VAL A 244 -8.12 -1.11 17.38
C VAL A 244 -7.13 -0.41 16.44
N LYS A 245 -6.57 -1.12 15.44
CA LYS A 245 -5.65 -0.56 14.44
C LYS A 245 -5.75 -1.38 13.15
N LEU A 246 -5.70 -0.73 11.98
CA LEU A 246 -5.79 -1.41 10.67
C LEU A 246 -4.68 -2.45 10.43
N VAL A 247 -3.57 -2.36 11.16
CA VAL A 247 -2.48 -3.36 11.24
C VAL A 247 -3.01 -4.76 11.61
N GLY A 248 -4.16 -4.86 12.29
CA GLY A 248 -4.87 -6.12 12.55
C GLY A 248 -5.22 -6.94 11.30
N LEU A 249 -5.24 -6.32 10.13
CA LEU A 249 -5.42 -7.03 8.86
C LEU A 249 -4.27 -8.02 8.58
N PHE A 250 -3.07 -7.85 9.15
CA PHE A 250 -1.97 -8.83 8.96
C PHE A 250 -2.19 -10.13 9.74
N VAL A 251 -2.67 -10.08 10.99
CA VAL A 251 -3.07 -11.32 11.71
C VAL A 251 -4.38 -11.90 11.15
N THR A 252 -5.20 -11.07 10.49
CA THR A 252 -6.32 -11.55 9.66
C THR A 252 -5.81 -12.33 8.44
N SER A 253 -4.79 -11.83 7.74
CA SER A 253 -4.14 -12.54 6.62
C SER A 253 -3.48 -13.85 7.04
N LEU A 254 -2.86 -13.90 8.23
CA LEU A 254 -2.31 -15.13 8.83
C LEU A 254 -3.38 -16.23 8.91
N VAL A 255 -4.51 -15.92 9.56
CA VAL A 255 -5.64 -16.86 9.68
C VAL A 255 -6.29 -17.14 8.32
N GLY A 256 -6.32 -16.16 7.42
CA GLY A 256 -6.82 -16.29 6.05
C GLY A 256 -6.03 -17.29 5.20
N LEU A 257 -4.69 -17.19 5.20
CA LEU A 257 -3.79 -18.11 4.48
C LEU A 257 -3.92 -19.55 5.02
N TYR A 258 -3.92 -19.71 6.34
CA TYR A 258 -4.24 -20.99 6.98
C TYR A 258 -5.60 -21.55 6.54
N THR A 259 -6.61 -20.69 6.46
CA THR A 259 -7.98 -21.08 6.09
C THR A 259 -8.07 -21.52 4.63
N ILE A 260 -7.28 -20.91 3.73
CA ILE A 260 -7.14 -21.30 2.33
C ILE A 260 -6.45 -22.68 2.23
N GLU A 261 -5.35 -22.90 2.96
CA GLU A 261 -4.65 -24.19 2.98
C GLU A 261 -5.52 -25.32 3.56
N ASP A 262 -6.20 -25.08 4.68
CA ASP A 262 -7.07 -26.07 5.31
C ASP A 262 -8.30 -26.43 4.43
N LEU A 263 -8.81 -25.46 3.64
CA LEU A 263 -9.85 -25.72 2.63
C LEU A 263 -9.29 -26.45 1.40
N TRP A 264 -8.07 -26.12 0.96
CA TRP A 264 -7.39 -26.81 -0.15
C TRP A 264 -7.13 -28.28 0.18
N ASN A 265 -6.61 -28.57 1.38
CA ASN A 265 -6.38 -29.92 1.87
C ASN A 265 -7.69 -30.72 2.01
N LYS A 266 -8.79 -30.07 2.39
CA LYS A 266 -10.14 -30.68 2.43
C LYS A 266 -10.76 -30.90 1.04
N PHE A 267 -10.48 -30.03 0.07
CA PHE A 267 -10.85 -30.24 -1.33
C PHE A 267 -10.08 -31.40 -1.96
N GLY A 268 -8.86 -31.67 -1.51
CA GLY A 268 -8.07 -32.84 -1.89
C GLY A 268 -8.53 -34.18 -1.31
N ASP A 269 -9.35 -34.20 -0.24
CA ASP A 269 -9.86 -35.45 0.33
C ASP A 269 -11.07 -35.97 -0.47
N THR A 270 -10.78 -36.89 -1.38
CA THR A 270 -11.79 -37.57 -2.23
C THR A 270 -12.82 -38.40 -1.47
N LYS A 271 -12.69 -38.56 -0.15
CA LYS A 271 -13.67 -39.21 0.72
C LYS A 271 -14.67 -38.23 1.35
N MET A 272 -14.41 -36.93 1.30
CA MET A 272 -15.29 -35.91 1.90
C MET A 272 -16.49 -35.60 0.99
N PRO A 273 -17.74 -35.65 1.50
CA PRO A 273 -18.90 -35.22 0.72
C PRO A 273 -18.86 -33.72 0.39
N PHE A 274 -19.27 -33.34 -0.82
CA PHE A 274 -19.36 -31.94 -1.25
C PHE A 274 -20.24 -31.07 -0.34
N THR A 275 -21.25 -31.65 0.30
CA THR A 275 -22.10 -30.98 1.29
C THR A 275 -21.31 -30.61 2.56
N THR A 276 -20.46 -31.51 3.04
CA THR A 276 -19.54 -31.28 4.18
C THR A 276 -18.50 -30.21 3.84
N LEU A 277 -17.93 -30.25 2.63
CA LEU A 277 -17.00 -29.22 2.15
C LEU A 277 -17.70 -27.85 2.03
N GLY A 278 -18.91 -27.80 1.48
CA GLY A 278 -19.72 -26.59 1.40
C GLY A 278 -20.05 -26.01 2.78
N ALA A 279 -20.45 -26.85 3.73
CA ALA A 279 -20.66 -26.45 5.13
C ALA A 279 -19.37 -25.92 5.77
N HIS A 280 -18.20 -26.48 5.43
CA HIS A 280 -16.90 -25.99 5.88
C HIS A 280 -16.54 -24.61 5.30
N VAL A 281 -16.87 -24.32 4.05
CA VAL A 281 -16.70 -22.99 3.45
C VAL A 281 -17.65 -21.98 4.09
N ILE A 282 -18.94 -22.29 4.19
CA ILE A 282 -19.97 -21.39 4.75
C ILE A 282 -19.66 -21.04 6.21
N SER A 283 -19.31 -22.03 7.04
CA SER A 283 -18.92 -21.78 8.44
C SER A 283 -17.69 -20.89 8.56
N ARG A 284 -16.65 -21.08 7.72
CA ARG A 284 -15.47 -20.20 7.68
C ARG A 284 -15.80 -18.78 7.20
N VAL A 285 -16.68 -18.61 6.21
CA VAL A 285 -17.13 -17.28 5.75
C VAL A 285 -17.90 -16.55 6.86
N VAL A 286 -18.82 -17.22 7.56
CA VAL A 286 -19.54 -16.61 8.69
C VAL A 286 -18.57 -16.29 9.85
N GLY A 287 -17.72 -17.26 10.22
CA GLY A 287 -16.78 -17.16 11.33
C GLY A 287 -15.68 -16.11 11.13
N LEU A 288 -15.06 -16.05 9.95
CA LEU A 288 -13.81 -15.32 9.70
C LEU A 288 -13.97 -14.12 8.75
N ILE A 289 -15.19 -13.84 8.26
CA ILE A 289 -15.48 -12.64 7.46
C ILE A 289 -16.68 -11.89 8.03
N VAL A 290 -17.84 -12.54 8.18
CA VAL A 290 -19.08 -11.86 8.61
C VAL A 290 -18.99 -11.39 10.06
N ILE A 291 -18.56 -12.25 10.99
CA ILE A 291 -18.42 -11.87 12.41
C ILE A 291 -17.38 -10.75 12.62
N PRO A 292 -16.15 -10.81 12.07
CA PRO A 292 -15.22 -9.68 12.10
C PRO A 292 -15.80 -8.37 11.57
N LEU A 293 -16.50 -8.40 10.44
CA LEU A 293 -17.10 -7.22 9.82
C LEU A 293 -18.22 -6.63 10.69
N LEU A 294 -19.06 -7.47 11.30
CA LEU A 294 -20.10 -7.02 12.23
C LEU A 294 -19.51 -6.38 13.49
N VAL A 295 -18.42 -6.93 14.05
CA VAL A 295 -17.70 -6.34 15.19
C VAL A 295 -17.07 -5.00 14.81
N TYR A 296 -16.46 -4.91 13.62
CA TYR A 296 -15.90 -3.67 13.09
C TYR A 296 -16.98 -2.60 12.92
N MET A 297 -18.07 -2.92 12.23
CA MET A 297 -19.21 -2.00 12.06
C MET A 297 -19.86 -1.61 13.40
N LEU A 298 -19.94 -2.53 14.37
CA LEU A 298 -20.45 -2.23 15.73
C LEU A 298 -19.54 -1.23 16.45
N SER A 299 -18.22 -1.31 16.29
CA SER A 299 -17.29 -0.32 16.88
C SER A 299 -17.51 1.10 16.32
N PHE A 300 -17.82 1.22 15.03
CA PHE A 300 -18.18 2.50 14.41
C PHE A 300 -19.58 2.97 14.79
N ALA A 301 -20.54 2.06 14.94
CA ALA A 301 -21.87 2.40 15.44
C ALA A 301 -21.82 2.92 16.89
N ALA A 302 -21.00 2.31 17.74
CA ALA A 302 -20.72 2.81 19.09
C ALA A 302 -20.02 4.18 19.07
N HIS A 303 -19.00 4.36 18.23
CA HIS A 303 -18.31 5.64 18.06
C HIS A 303 -19.26 6.78 17.70
N PHE A 304 -20.12 6.61 16.68
CA PHE A 304 -21.12 7.63 16.31
C PHE A 304 -22.26 7.80 17.33
N ALA A 305 -22.57 6.78 18.13
CA ALA A 305 -23.58 6.86 19.19
C ALA A 305 -23.06 7.53 20.48
N ILE A 306 -21.74 7.53 20.70
CA ILE A 306 -21.10 8.21 21.83
C ILE A 306 -20.73 9.65 21.46
N LEU A 307 -20.16 9.89 20.27
CA LEU A 307 -19.73 11.22 19.84
C LEU A 307 -20.85 11.99 19.14
N ASP A 308 -21.79 12.51 19.94
CA ASP A 308 -23.00 13.17 19.45
C ASP A 308 -22.96 14.70 19.51
N HIS A 309 -21.85 15.33 19.92
CA HIS A 309 -21.63 16.78 19.89
C HIS A 309 -20.64 17.20 18.77
N SER A 310 -20.77 18.43 18.28
CA SER A 310 -19.81 19.07 17.35
C SER A 310 -18.44 19.27 18.03
N GLY A 311 -17.36 19.12 17.28
CA GLY A 311 -16.00 19.08 17.83
C GLY A 311 -14.90 19.10 16.76
N PRO A 312 -13.61 19.09 17.17
CA PRO A 312 -12.47 19.32 16.28
C PRO A 312 -12.23 18.13 15.33
N GLY A 313 -12.94 18.14 14.21
CA GLY A 313 -12.87 17.12 13.17
C GLY A 313 -14.16 16.91 12.38
N ASP A 314 -15.29 17.44 12.88
CA ASP A 314 -16.60 17.35 12.20
C ASP A 314 -16.58 17.91 10.77
N ALA A 315 -15.73 18.92 10.52
CA ALA A 315 -15.32 19.44 9.22
C ALA A 315 -15.09 18.38 8.13
N GLN A 316 -14.50 17.23 8.47
CA GLN A 316 -14.18 16.15 7.52
C GLN A 316 -15.39 15.26 7.16
N MET A 317 -16.52 15.41 7.84
CA MET A 317 -17.77 14.70 7.54
C MET A 317 -18.70 15.56 6.67
N SER A 318 -19.71 14.93 6.05
CA SER A 318 -20.72 15.64 5.25
C SER A 318 -21.50 16.65 6.10
N SER A 319 -21.94 17.77 5.53
CA SER A 319 -22.71 18.79 6.27
C SER A 319 -24.01 18.23 6.87
N LEU A 320 -24.61 17.20 6.24
CA LEU A 320 -25.79 16.52 6.77
C LEU A 320 -25.49 15.74 8.08
N PHE A 321 -24.29 15.14 8.19
CA PHE A 321 -23.82 14.54 9.43
C PHE A 321 -23.54 15.64 10.47
N GLN A 322 -22.85 16.72 10.10
CA GLN A 322 -22.56 17.85 11.00
C GLN A 322 -23.83 18.54 11.54
N ALA A 323 -24.90 18.61 10.73
CA ALA A 323 -26.20 19.16 11.12
C ALA A 323 -26.93 18.30 12.18
N ASN A 324 -26.57 17.02 12.31
CA ASN A 324 -27.15 16.12 13.31
C ASN A 324 -26.38 16.10 14.65
N LEU A 325 -25.23 16.79 14.74
CA LEU A 325 -24.44 16.89 15.97
C LEU A 325 -24.97 18.01 16.89
N LYS A 326 -25.06 17.72 18.19
CA LYS A 326 -25.42 18.69 19.23
C LYS A 326 -24.40 19.83 19.29
N GLY A 327 -24.87 21.06 19.53
CA GLY A 327 -24.02 22.25 19.56
C GLY A 327 -23.53 22.74 18.18
N THR A 328 -23.89 22.06 17.09
CA THR A 328 -23.56 22.51 15.74
C THR A 328 -24.17 23.88 15.42
N GLN A 329 -23.46 24.63 14.57
CA GLN A 329 -23.98 25.85 13.93
C GLN A 329 -24.28 25.61 12.43
N VAL A 330 -24.16 24.37 11.94
CA VAL A 330 -24.46 24.00 10.55
C VAL A 330 -25.97 23.93 10.33
N GLY A 331 -26.48 24.64 9.33
CA GLY A 331 -27.91 24.73 9.01
C GLY A 331 -28.80 25.37 10.09
N LYS A 332 -28.28 25.64 11.29
CA LYS A 332 -29.01 26.25 12.40
C LYS A 332 -29.37 27.70 12.05
N ASP A 333 -30.62 28.08 12.34
CA ASP A 333 -31.17 29.40 12.02
C ASP A 333 -31.16 29.73 10.51
N SER A 334 -30.90 28.74 9.65
CA SER A 334 -30.86 28.88 8.18
C SER A 334 -32.25 28.59 7.60
N PRO A 335 -32.75 29.40 6.66
CA PRO A 335 -33.92 29.03 5.87
C PRO A 335 -33.63 27.81 4.97
N LEU A 336 -34.65 27.00 4.69
CA LEU A 336 -34.49 25.74 3.95
C LEU A 336 -34.18 25.95 2.46
N GLU A 337 -34.74 27.00 1.86
CA GLU A 337 -34.75 27.21 0.40
C GLU A 337 -33.92 28.44 0.03
N ILE A 338 -33.25 28.41 -1.13
CA ILE A 338 -32.32 29.48 -1.54
C ILE A 338 -33.00 30.44 -2.51
N ALA A 339 -32.84 31.74 -2.27
CA ALA A 339 -33.26 32.82 -3.15
C ALA A 339 -32.07 33.72 -3.54
N TYR A 340 -32.28 34.56 -4.54
CA TYR A 340 -31.36 35.66 -4.83
C TYR A 340 -31.25 36.60 -3.62
N GLY A 341 -30.06 37.15 -3.40
CA GLY A 341 -29.72 37.96 -2.22
C GLY A 341 -29.29 37.15 -0.98
N SER A 342 -29.54 35.83 -0.93
CA SER A 342 -29.05 34.99 0.18
C SER A 342 -27.52 34.98 0.26
N ARG A 343 -26.97 35.24 1.45
CA ARG A 343 -25.56 35.01 1.79
C ARG A 343 -25.39 33.58 2.30
N ALA A 344 -24.44 32.83 1.77
CA ALA A 344 -24.37 31.39 1.97
C ALA A 344 -22.93 30.86 2.02
N THR A 345 -22.71 29.78 2.77
CA THR A 345 -21.49 28.97 2.69
C THR A 345 -21.73 27.74 1.81
N ILE A 346 -20.84 27.49 0.84
CA ILE A 346 -20.97 26.40 -0.12
C ILE A 346 -19.89 25.35 0.20
N LYS A 347 -20.27 24.08 0.42
CA LYS A 347 -19.32 22.99 0.68
C LYS A 347 -19.21 22.04 -0.51
N ASN A 348 -18.02 21.49 -0.72
CA ASN A 348 -17.80 20.40 -1.66
C ASN A 348 -18.20 19.05 -1.02
N MET A 349 -18.86 18.19 -1.80
CA MET A 349 -19.38 16.87 -1.37
C MET A 349 -18.45 15.70 -1.75
N GLY A 350 -17.21 15.99 -2.18
CA GLY A 350 -16.12 15.02 -2.30
C GLY A 350 -15.59 14.57 -0.94
N TYR A 351 -14.89 13.43 -0.91
CA TYR A 351 -14.30 12.89 0.32
C TYR A 351 -13.13 13.79 0.77
N GLY A 352 -13.29 14.45 1.93
CA GLY A 352 -12.38 15.50 2.39
C GLY A 352 -12.67 16.90 1.81
N GLY A 353 -13.85 17.12 1.23
CA GLY A 353 -14.24 18.40 0.65
C GLY A 353 -14.37 19.55 1.66
N GLY A 354 -13.77 20.70 1.35
CA GLY A 354 -13.86 21.93 2.15
C GLY A 354 -15.01 22.86 1.76
N LEU A 355 -15.10 24.00 2.47
CA LEU A 355 -15.96 25.14 2.12
C LEU A 355 -15.28 26.00 1.04
N LEU A 356 -16.04 26.53 0.09
CA LEU A 356 -15.55 27.44 -0.95
C LEU A 356 -15.09 28.76 -0.32
N HIS A 357 -13.82 29.11 -0.49
CA HIS A 357 -13.12 30.17 0.23
C HIS A 357 -12.41 31.13 -0.74
N SER A 358 -12.30 32.41 -0.39
CA SER A 358 -11.49 33.38 -1.14
C SER A 358 -10.89 34.46 -0.23
N HIS A 359 -9.57 34.48 -0.09
CA HIS A 359 -8.83 35.49 0.67
C HIS A 359 -8.22 36.55 -0.26
N VAL A 360 -7.77 37.69 0.28
CA VAL A 360 -7.40 38.88 -0.52
C VAL A 360 -6.16 38.73 -1.41
N GLN A 361 -5.31 37.74 -1.14
CA GLN A 361 -4.10 37.45 -1.92
C GLN A 361 -4.45 37.02 -3.36
N THR A 362 -3.55 37.32 -4.29
CA THR A 362 -3.66 36.92 -5.70
C THR A 362 -2.87 35.65 -5.98
N TYR A 363 -3.16 34.98 -7.09
CA TYR A 363 -2.26 33.95 -7.61
C TYR A 363 -0.90 34.57 -7.97
N PRO A 364 0.24 33.91 -7.69
CA PRO A 364 1.57 34.41 -8.03
C PRO A 364 1.97 34.14 -9.49
N GLU A 365 1.26 33.25 -10.16
CA GLU A 365 1.40 32.86 -11.56
C GLU A 365 0.00 32.70 -12.18
N GLY A 366 -0.12 32.79 -13.51
CA GLY A 366 -1.41 32.71 -14.19
C GLY A 366 -2.10 34.06 -14.27
N SER A 367 -3.34 34.18 -13.79
CA SER A 367 -4.15 35.40 -13.98
C SER A 367 -3.72 36.62 -13.15
N ASN A 368 -2.99 36.42 -12.07
CA ASN A 368 -2.75 37.42 -11.00
C ASN A 368 -4.05 37.99 -10.38
N GLN A 369 -5.18 37.28 -10.50
CA GLN A 369 -6.45 37.63 -9.84
C GLN A 369 -6.52 37.03 -8.43
N GLN A 370 -7.56 37.38 -7.66
CA GLN A 370 -7.72 36.93 -6.27
C GLN A 370 -7.93 35.40 -6.23
N GLN A 371 -7.28 34.72 -5.27
CA GLN A 371 -7.32 33.26 -5.16
C GLN A 371 -8.70 32.74 -4.75
N VAL A 372 -9.07 31.56 -5.25
CA VAL A 372 -10.24 30.78 -4.80
C VAL A 372 -9.81 29.35 -4.47
N THR A 373 -10.22 28.88 -3.29
CA THR A 373 -9.75 27.62 -2.69
C THR A 373 -10.89 26.90 -1.97
N CYS A 374 -10.62 25.71 -1.43
CA CYS A 374 -11.46 25.05 -0.45
C CYS A 374 -10.75 24.95 0.90
N TYR A 375 -11.43 25.38 1.95
CA TYR A 375 -10.91 25.47 3.32
C TYR A 375 -11.81 24.71 4.29
N HIS A 376 -11.21 23.92 5.19
CA HIS A 376 -11.97 23.03 6.10
C HIS A 376 -12.51 23.74 7.35
N HIS A 377 -12.04 24.93 7.66
CA HIS A 377 -12.48 25.69 8.83
C HIS A 377 -13.48 26.79 8.45
N LYS A 378 -14.34 27.15 9.41
CA LYS A 378 -15.35 28.20 9.24
C LYS A 378 -14.67 29.57 9.38
N ASP A 379 -14.87 30.39 8.36
CA ASP A 379 -14.22 31.68 8.15
C ASP A 379 -15.24 32.61 7.45
N THR A 380 -15.20 33.91 7.73
CA THR A 380 -16.08 34.89 7.05
C THR A 380 -15.69 35.08 5.57
N ASN A 381 -14.51 34.62 5.16
CA ASN A 381 -14.06 34.48 3.77
C ASN A 381 -14.64 33.24 3.04
N ASN A 382 -15.56 32.51 3.69
CA ASN A 382 -16.33 31.41 3.08
C ASN A 382 -17.76 31.84 2.67
N ASP A 383 -18.12 33.11 2.88
CA ASP A 383 -19.45 33.66 2.59
C ASP A 383 -19.57 34.12 1.12
N TRP A 384 -20.60 33.62 0.43
CA TRP A 384 -20.93 33.98 -0.96
C TRP A 384 -22.38 34.43 -1.09
N PHE A 385 -22.63 35.51 -1.84
CA PHE A 385 -23.98 35.94 -2.20
C PHE A 385 -24.42 35.34 -3.54
N PHE A 386 -25.66 34.86 -3.59
CA PHE A 386 -26.31 34.43 -4.83
C PHE A 386 -26.96 35.62 -5.56
N TYR A 387 -26.43 36.00 -6.72
CA TYR A 387 -26.91 37.15 -7.53
C TYR A 387 -27.45 36.72 -8.91
N PRO A 388 -28.35 37.51 -9.54
CA PRO A 388 -28.73 37.33 -10.93
C PRO A 388 -27.52 37.36 -11.88
N ASN A 389 -27.66 36.79 -13.07
CA ASN A 389 -26.70 37.00 -14.16
C ASN A 389 -26.70 38.48 -14.63
N ARG A 390 -25.89 38.82 -15.63
CA ARG A 390 -25.74 40.20 -16.13
C ARG A 390 -26.82 40.62 -17.14
N ASP A 391 -27.60 39.67 -17.64
CA ASP A 391 -28.61 39.86 -18.71
C ASP A 391 -30.05 40.00 -18.14
N GLU A 392 -30.24 39.61 -16.88
CA GLU A 392 -31.47 39.80 -16.10
C GLU A 392 -31.49 41.14 -15.34
N GLU A 393 -32.67 41.52 -14.84
CA GLU A 393 -32.83 42.69 -13.97
C GLU A 393 -31.93 42.58 -12.72
N PRO A 394 -31.30 43.70 -12.29
CA PRO A 394 -30.51 43.73 -11.06
C PRO A 394 -31.31 43.26 -9.83
N TYR A 395 -30.61 42.69 -8.84
CA TYR A 395 -31.24 42.30 -7.58
C TYR A 395 -31.81 43.53 -6.86
N ASP A 396 -33.13 43.58 -6.73
CA ASP A 396 -33.84 44.54 -5.89
C ASP A 396 -33.92 44.03 -4.44
N ALA A 397 -33.55 44.90 -3.50
CA ALA A 397 -33.59 44.63 -2.08
C ALA A 397 -35.02 44.70 -1.49
N GLU A 398 -36.01 45.26 -2.21
CA GLU A 398 -37.40 45.39 -1.74
C GLU A 398 -38.36 44.34 -2.34
N ALA A 399 -38.15 43.89 -3.59
CA ALA A 399 -38.97 42.86 -4.26
C ALA A 399 -39.12 41.51 -3.52
N GLU A 400 -40.12 40.70 -3.93
CA GLU A 400 -40.35 39.37 -3.33
C GLU A 400 -39.18 38.37 -3.55
N PRO A 401 -38.95 37.40 -2.63
CA PRO A 401 -37.87 36.43 -2.76
C PRO A 401 -37.98 35.53 -4.00
N ARG A 402 -37.16 35.83 -5.01
CA ARG A 402 -37.03 35.01 -6.23
C ARG A 402 -36.15 33.79 -5.95
N TYR A 403 -36.76 32.61 -5.88
CA TYR A 403 -36.09 31.33 -5.59
C TYR A 403 -35.19 30.85 -6.73
N ILE A 404 -34.23 29.98 -6.40
CA ILE A 404 -33.25 29.41 -7.33
C ILE A 404 -33.61 27.95 -7.65
N ALA A 405 -33.65 27.61 -8.94
CA ALA A 405 -34.10 26.31 -9.44
C ALA A 405 -32.99 25.53 -10.17
N ASP A 406 -33.26 24.27 -10.50
CA ASP A 406 -32.43 23.51 -11.43
C ASP A 406 -32.39 24.17 -12.82
N GLY A 407 -31.19 24.36 -13.36
CA GLY A 407 -30.96 25.02 -14.64
C GLY A 407 -30.83 26.55 -14.60
N THR A 408 -31.07 27.20 -13.45
CA THR A 408 -30.92 28.65 -13.25
C THR A 408 -29.45 29.09 -13.42
N THR A 409 -29.22 30.26 -14.05
CA THR A 409 -27.87 30.84 -14.22
C THR A 409 -27.69 32.06 -13.32
N ILE A 410 -26.72 31.98 -12.42
CA ILE A 410 -26.44 32.92 -11.34
C ILE A 410 -25.05 33.56 -11.48
N ARG A 411 -24.76 34.55 -10.64
CA ARG A 411 -23.40 34.92 -10.23
C ARG A 411 -23.23 34.57 -8.75
N LEU A 412 -22.01 34.17 -8.36
CA LEU A 412 -21.61 34.06 -6.96
C LEU A 412 -20.65 35.20 -6.65
N ILE A 413 -20.95 36.00 -5.63
CA ILE A 413 -20.16 37.17 -5.25
C ILE A 413 -19.58 36.95 -3.86
N HIS A 414 -18.26 37.01 -3.72
CA HIS A 414 -17.59 36.81 -2.45
C HIS A 414 -17.88 37.97 -1.49
N ALA A 415 -18.37 37.66 -0.28
CA ALA A 415 -18.95 38.67 0.61
C ALA A 415 -17.94 39.68 1.16
N GLN A 416 -16.69 39.28 1.43
CA GLN A 416 -15.69 40.18 2.01
C GLN A 416 -15.00 41.09 0.97
N THR A 417 -14.91 40.66 -0.30
CA THR A 417 -14.17 41.41 -1.34
C THR A 417 -15.04 41.92 -2.50
N GLY A 418 -16.33 41.58 -2.53
CA GLY A 418 -17.29 42.06 -3.54
C GLY A 418 -17.03 41.60 -4.97
N ARG A 419 -16.10 40.64 -5.17
CA ARG A 419 -15.71 40.11 -6.49
C ARG A 419 -16.59 38.94 -6.91
N ASN A 420 -16.77 38.75 -8.21
CA ASN A 420 -17.48 37.59 -8.75
C ASN A 420 -16.55 36.36 -8.77
N LEU A 421 -17.12 35.18 -8.58
CA LEU A 421 -16.49 33.91 -8.93
C LEU A 421 -16.32 33.83 -10.45
N HIS A 422 -15.09 33.79 -10.93
CA HIS A 422 -14.72 33.88 -12.33
C HIS A 422 -13.93 32.63 -12.75
N SER A 423 -13.91 32.33 -14.05
CA SER A 423 -12.94 31.40 -14.64
C SER A 423 -12.57 31.88 -16.04
N HIS A 424 -11.40 31.49 -16.51
CA HIS A 424 -10.82 31.99 -17.76
C HIS A 424 -10.02 30.90 -18.48
N GLU A 425 -9.41 31.24 -19.62
CA GLU A 425 -8.76 30.26 -20.50
C GLU A 425 -7.39 29.74 -19.98
N ILE A 426 -6.82 30.40 -18.98
CA ILE A 426 -5.56 30.02 -18.33
C ILE A 426 -5.77 28.69 -17.56
N ALA A 427 -4.79 27.79 -17.67
CA ALA A 427 -4.74 26.59 -16.83
C ALA A 427 -4.52 26.97 -15.36
N ALA A 428 -5.03 26.16 -14.43
CA ALA A 428 -4.89 26.39 -12.99
C ALA A 428 -3.41 26.47 -12.52
N PRO A 429 -3.15 26.78 -11.24
CA PRO A 429 -1.80 26.69 -10.69
C PRO A 429 -1.34 25.23 -10.63
N MET A 430 -2.16 24.33 -10.07
CA MET A 430 -1.74 23.06 -9.49
C MET A 430 -2.40 21.84 -10.17
N THR A 431 -3.70 21.64 -10.07
CA THR A 431 -4.48 20.61 -10.79
C THR A 431 -4.79 21.14 -12.16
N LYS A 432 -3.70 21.12 -12.96
CA LYS A 432 -2.85 21.60 -15.68
C LYS A 432 -3.55 21.00 -17.03
N SER A 433 -4.77 21.46 -17.36
CA SER A 433 -5.82 20.81 -18.19
C SER A 433 -7.20 21.39 -17.85
N ASP A 434 -7.48 21.52 -16.54
CA ASP A 434 -8.64 22.21 -15.97
C ASP A 434 -8.32 23.71 -15.89
N LYS A 435 -9.35 24.54 -15.93
CA LYS A 435 -9.19 25.99 -15.97
C LYS A 435 -9.05 26.56 -14.55
N GLU A 436 -8.25 27.60 -14.44
CA GLU A 436 -8.11 28.39 -13.22
C GLU A 436 -9.47 28.99 -12.82
N VAL A 437 -9.75 29.05 -11.52
CA VAL A 437 -10.93 29.71 -10.95
C VAL A 437 -10.44 30.78 -9.98
N SER A 438 -11.04 31.95 -10.04
CA SER A 438 -10.51 33.17 -9.42
C SER A 438 -11.63 34.10 -8.96
N CYS A 439 -11.27 35.17 -8.26
CA CYS A 439 -12.18 36.26 -7.92
C CYS A 439 -11.82 37.56 -8.68
N TYR A 440 -12.73 37.99 -9.56
CA TYR A 440 -12.53 39.14 -10.46
C TYR A 440 -13.75 40.08 -10.53
N GLY A 441 -13.50 41.31 -10.97
CA GLY A 441 -14.53 42.33 -11.17
C GLY A 441 -15.27 42.72 -9.89
N ASN A 442 -16.51 43.17 -10.06
CA ASN A 442 -17.49 43.43 -9.01
C ASN A 442 -18.91 43.37 -9.63
N LEU A 443 -19.92 43.95 -8.95
CA LEU A 443 -21.30 44.01 -9.46
C LEU A 443 -21.41 44.58 -10.89
N THR A 444 -20.70 45.67 -11.20
CA THR A 444 -20.77 46.38 -12.49
C THR A 444 -19.65 45.96 -13.46
N VAL A 445 -18.44 45.71 -12.97
CA VAL A 445 -17.27 45.32 -13.77
C VAL A 445 -17.16 43.81 -13.86
N GLY A 446 -16.98 43.27 -15.06
CA GLY A 446 -16.81 41.83 -15.33
C GLY A 446 -17.43 41.45 -16.67
N ASP A 447 -17.61 40.16 -16.93
CA ASP A 447 -18.14 39.66 -18.20
C ASP A 447 -19.02 38.40 -18.02
N ALA A 448 -19.41 37.77 -19.13
CA ALA A 448 -20.23 36.56 -19.12
C ALA A 448 -19.53 35.32 -18.53
N LYS A 449 -18.25 35.40 -18.15
CA LYS A 449 -17.52 34.35 -17.42
C LYS A 449 -17.64 34.45 -15.89
N ASP A 450 -18.37 35.44 -15.40
CA ASP A 450 -18.85 35.48 -14.01
C ASP A 450 -20.08 34.57 -13.80
N HIS A 451 -20.68 34.07 -14.89
CA HIS A 451 -21.94 33.31 -14.87
C HIS A 451 -21.71 31.83 -14.53
N TRP A 452 -22.55 31.27 -13.65
CA TRP A 452 -22.56 29.86 -13.29
C TRP A 452 -23.98 29.31 -13.32
N LYS A 453 -24.21 28.25 -14.08
CA LYS A 453 -25.47 27.54 -14.18
C LYS A 453 -25.53 26.40 -13.16
N ILE A 454 -26.59 26.34 -12.37
CA ILE A 454 -26.85 25.25 -11.43
C ILE A 454 -27.40 24.05 -12.21
N GLU A 455 -26.84 22.87 -11.96
CA GLU A 455 -27.39 21.57 -12.39
C GLU A 455 -27.58 20.66 -11.17
N VAL A 456 -28.82 20.37 -10.79
CA VAL A 456 -29.16 19.54 -9.61
C VAL A 456 -28.89 18.06 -9.91
N VAL A 457 -28.05 17.43 -9.10
CA VAL A 457 -27.75 15.99 -9.21
C VAL A 457 -28.79 15.18 -8.45
N ARG A 458 -28.98 15.50 -7.17
CA ARG A 458 -29.91 14.86 -6.24
C ARG A 458 -30.30 15.82 -5.13
N ASP A 459 -31.52 15.69 -4.62
CA ASP A 459 -31.93 16.23 -3.32
C ASP A 459 -32.26 15.03 -2.41
N ALA A 460 -31.82 15.07 -1.16
CA ALA A 460 -32.08 14.03 -0.17
C ALA A 460 -33.46 14.17 0.48
N ALA A 461 -34.05 15.37 0.45
CA ALA A 461 -35.37 15.66 1.02
C ALA A 461 -36.52 15.42 0.02
N SER A 462 -36.32 15.81 -1.24
CA SER A 462 -37.39 15.85 -2.25
C SER A 462 -36.94 15.36 -3.63
N ARG A 463 -37.91 15.13 -4.51
CA ARG A 463 -37.70 14.99 -5.97
C ARG A 463 -38.00 16.28 -6.74
N ASP A 464 -38.57 17.28 -6.07
CA ASP A 464 -38.83 18.59 -6.65
C ASP A 464 -37.52 19.38 -6.88
N ARG A 465 -37.31 19.75 -8.14
CA ARG A 465 -36.14 20.50 -8.65
C ARG A 465 -36.42 22.00 -8.81
N SER A 466 -37.62 22.48 -8.50
CA SER A 466 -37.99 23.90 -8.66
C SER A 466 -37.32 24.82 -7.62
N ARG A 467 -36.79 24.27 -6.53
CA ARG A 467 -36.09 25.00 -5.47
C ARG A 467 -34.87 24.25 -4.99
N VAL A 468 -33.70 24.91 -4.97
CA VAL A 468 -32.48 24.41 -4.31
C VAL A 468 -32.65 24.53 -2.79
N ARG A 469 -32.23 23.50 -2.05
CA ARG A 469 -32.37 23.41 -0.59
C ARG A 469 -31.04 23.26 0.14
N THR A 470 -30.92 23.99 1.25
CA THR A 470 -29.80 23.93 2.20
C THR A 470 -29.64 22.51 2.77
N LEU A 471 -28.40 22.07 2.97
CA LEU A 471 -27.96 20.72 3.37
C LEU A 471 -28.31 19.57 2.40
N THR A 472 -29.53 19.52 1.88
CA THR A 472 -30.09 18.30 1.25
C THR A 472 -29.87 18.24 -0.27
N THR A 473 -29.76 19.39 -0.95
CA THR A 473 -29.54 19.44 -2.40
C THR A 473 -28.05 19.38 -2.72
N ALA A 474 -27.65 18.36 -3.47
CA ALA A 474 -26.37 18.27 -4.14
C ALA A 474 -26.51 18.68 -5.61
N PHE A 475 -25.85 19.77 -5.98
CA PHE A 475 -25.86 20.36 -7.32
C PHE A 475 -24.43 20.49 -7.86
N ARG A 476 -24.29 20.89 -9.13
CA ARG A 476 -23.01 21.25 -9.76
C ARG A 476 -23.13 22.66 -10.29
N LEU A 477 -22.02 23.40 -10.27
CA LEU A 477 -21.93 24.72 -10.90
C LEU A 477 -21.22 24.57 -12.23
N LYS A 478 -21.93 24.86 -13.32
CA LYS A 478 -21.45 24.76 -14.70
C LYS A 478 -21.22 26.15 -15.28
N HIS A 479 -20.03 26.39 -15.76
CA HIS A 479 -19.68 27.61 -16.45
C HIS A 479 -20.25 27.58 -17.89
N PRO A 480 -21.17 28.48 -18.29
CA PRO A 480 -21.86 28.37 -19.56
C PRO A 480 -20.95 28.72 -20.75
N VAL A 481 -20.15 29.79 -20.65
CA VAL A 481 -19.23 30.23 -21.73
C VAL A 481 -18.08 29.24 -21.96
N LEU A 482 -17.48 28.71 -20.88
CA LEU A 482 -16.26 27.89 -20.95
C LEU A 482 -16.54 26.37 -20.97
N GLY A 483 -17.80 25.95 -20.84
CA GLY A 483 -18.27 24.55 -20.90
C GLY A 483 -17.88 23.66 -19.71
N CYS A 484 -17.17 24.19 -18.72
CA CYS A 484 -16.57 23.44 -17.62
C CYS A 484 -17.41 23.45 -16.32
N TYR A 485 -17.05 22.64 -15.33
CA TYR A 485 -17.74 22.49 -14.04
C TYR A 485 -16.83 22.84 -12.86
N LEU A 486 -17.35 23.54 -11.86
CA LEU A 486 -16.61 23.85 -10.63
C LEU A 486 -16.26 22.57 -9.87
N ARG A 487 -14.97 22.37 -9.58
CA ARG A 487 -14.42 21.16 -8.98
C ARG A 487 -13.36 21.51 -7.93
N ALA A 488 -13.48 20.93 -6.73
CA ALA A 488 -12.43 20.94 -5.72
C ALA A 488 -11.94 19.50 -5.54
N GLY A 489 -10.67 19.23 -5.88
CA GLY A 489 -10.08 17.90 -5.73
C GLY A 489 -9.41 17.69 -4.37
N ASN A 490 -8.63 16.61 -4.23
CA ASN A 490 -7.80 16.38 -3.04
C ASN A 490 -6.36 16.90 -3.22
N LYS A 491 -6.19 17.88 -4.12
CA LYS A 491 -4.90 18.45 -4.48
C LYS A 491 -4.78 19.82 -3.82
N ASN A 492 -3.91 19.90 -2.83
CA ASN A 492 -3.72 21.14 -2.08
C ASN A 492 -2.70 22.04 -2.79
N LEU A 493 -2.80 23.35 -2.56
CA LEU A 493 -1.87 24.35 -3.09
C LEU A 493 -0.51 24.32 -2.35
N PRO A 494 0.54 24.93 -2.91
CA PRO A 494 1.79 25.17 -2.18
C PRO A 494 1.58 26.19 -1.05
N GLN A 495 2.67 26.55 -0.37
CA GLN A 495 2.64 27.47 0.78
C GLN A 495 2.04 28.86 0.45
N TRP A 496 2.14 29.34 -0.80
CA TRP A 496 1.54 30.61 -1.25
C TRP A 496 0.00 30.57 -1.30
N GLY A 497 -0.60 29.39 -1.35
CA GLY A 497 -2.04 29.13 -1.24
C GLY A 497 -2.40 28.48 0.10
N PHE A 498 -1.58 28.71 1.14
CA PHE A 498 -1.80 28.29 2.53
C PHE A 498 -2.04 26.77 2.73
N LYS A 499 -1.58 25.93 1.80
CA LYS A 499 -1.87 24.48 1.73
C LYS A 499 -3.38 24.12 1.74
N GLN A 500 -4.25 25.06 1.35
CA GLN A 500 -5.69 24.84 1.15
C GLN A 500 -5.94 23.97 -0.10
N ILE A 501 -7.14 23.37 -0.21
CA ILE A 501 -7.53 22.63 -1.43
C ILE A 501 -7.68 23.61 -2.60
N GLU A 502 -7.23 23.22 -3.78
CA GLU A 502 -7.44 23.99 -5.00
C GLU A 502 -8.85 23.84 -5.58
N VAL A 503 -9.41 24.95 -6.09
CA VAL A 503 -10.66 24.99 -6.85
C VAL A 503 -10.37 25.26 -8.33
N THR A 504 -11.02 24.53 -9.22
CA THR A 504 -10.77 24.52 -10.68
C THR A 504 -12.08 24.41 -11.47
N CYS A 505 -12.05 24.75 -12.77
CA CYS A 505 -13.18 24.54 -13.68
C CYS A 505 -12.85 23.41 -14.68
N THR A 506 -13.40 22.23 -14.41
CA THR A 506 -13.06 20.96 -15.06
C THR A 506 -13.85 20.74 -16.36
N LYS A 507 -13.18 20.41 -17.48
CA LYS A 507 -13.82 20.40 -18.81
C LYS A 507 -14.79 19.22 -19.03
N THR A 508 -14.39 18.00 -18.67
CA THR A 508 -15.24 16.82 -18.91
C THR A 508 -16.38 16.74 -17.91
N ASN A 509 -17.61 16.72 -18.44
CA ASN A 509 -18.86 16.47 -17.73
C ASN A 509 -18.93 15.02 -17.21
N ASN A 510 -18.59 14.79 -15.94
CA ASN A 510 -18.84 13.51 -15.27
C ASN A 510 -19.81 13.69 -14.09
N PRO A 511 -21.11 13.38 -14.23
CA PRO A 511 -22.07 13.47 -13.13
C PRO A 511 -21.79 12.56 -11.92
N ARG A 512 -20.89 11.57 -12.05
CA ARG A 512 -20.44 10.71 -10.93
C ARG A 512 -19.20 11.24 -10.19
N ASP A 513 -18.59 12.32 -10.66
CA ASP A 513 -17.43 12.96 -10.01
C ASP A 513 -17.90 13.77 -8.79
N THR A 514 -17.84 13.17 -7.59
CA THR A 514 -18.32 13.80 -6.34
C THR A 514 -17.58 15.09 -6.00
N TYR A 515 -16.35 15.26 -6.49
CA TYR A 515 -15.58 16.50 -6.40
C TYR A 515 -16.20 17.67 -7.20
N THR A 516 -17.15 17.39 -8.10
CA THR A 516 -17.98 18.41 -8.79
C THR A 516 -19.32 18.66 -8.10
N HIS A 517 -19.66 17.90 -7.05
CA HIS A 517 -20.91 18.05 -6.31
C HIS A 517 -20.69 19.06 -5.18
N TRP A 518 -21.61 20.00 -5.08
CA TRP A 518 -21.63 21.05 -4.06
C TRP A 518 -23.00 21.05 -3.38
N ASN A 519 -23.02 21.39 -2.09
CA ASN A 519 -24.23 21.71 -1.34
C ASN A 519 -24.05 23.08 -0.66
N VAL A 520 -25.15 23.73 -0.32
CA VAL A 520 -25.10 24.89 0.59
C VAL A 520 -25.20 24.38 2.01
N GLU A 521 -24.22 24.73 2.85
CA GLU A 521 -24.11 24.24 4.23
C GLU A 521 -24.96 25.09 5.20
N ALA A 522 -24.92 26.40 5.05
CA ALA A 522 -25.79 27.35 5.73
C ALA A 522 -26.02 28.57 4.83
N HIS A 523 -27.15 29.27 5.01
CA HIS A 523 -27.35 30.59 4.44
C HIS A 523 -28.22 31.48 5.35
N TRP A 524 -28.19 32.78 5.05
CA TRP A 524 -28.91 33.83 5.77
C TRP A 524 -29.61 34.74 4.78
N ASN A 525 -30.92 34.92 4.97
CA ASN A 525 -31.76 35.83 4.21
C ASN A 525 -33.01 36.15 5.04
N ASP A 526 -33.14 37.39 5.51
CA ASP A 526 -34.19 37.79 6.47
C ASP A 526 -35.61 37.76 5.87
N LYS A 527 -35.74 37.67 4.53
CA LYS A 527 -37.04 37.52 3.84
C LYS A 527 -37.59 36.10 3.82
N ILE A 528 -36.80 35.09 4.22
CA ILE A 528 -37.19 33.66 4.13
C ILE A 528 -37.33 33.08 5.54
N PRO A 529 -38.44 32.39 5.89
CA PRO A 529 -38.60 31.79 7.21
C PRO A 529 -37.53 30.73 7.49
N LYS A 530 -36.83 30.91 8.63
CA LYS A 530 -35.82 29.98 9.15
C LYS A 530 -36.39 28.57 9.32
N SER A 531 -35.55 27.55 9.12
CA SER A 531 -35.92 26.14 9.29
C SER A 531 -35.12 25.49 10.43
N ASP A 532 -35.57 24.31 10.86
CA ASP A 532 -34.83 23.45 11.79
C ASP A 532 -33.97 22.45 10.98
N PRO A 533 -32.63 22.45 11.13
CA PRO A 533 -31.77 21.50 10.40
C PRO A 533 -31.98 20.03 10.81
N GLY A 534 -32.59 19.75 11.97
CA GLY A 534 -32.71 18.40 12.54
C GLY A 534 -33.66 17.44 11.82
N VAL A 535 -34.34 17.88 10.74
CA VAL A 535 -35.36 17.10 10.03
C VAL A 535 -34.79 15.89 9.25
N TYR A 536 -33.55 15.97 8.76
CA TYR A 536 -32.97 14.95 7.87
C TYR A 536 -31.72 14.31 8.48
N LYS A 537 -31.71 12.97 8.53
CA LYS A 537 -30.60 12.18 9.08
C LYS A 537 -29.84 11.45 7.98
N SER A 538 -28.51 11.46 8.07
CA SER A 538 -27.65 10.65 7.21
C SER A 538 -27.74 9.15 7.61
N PRO A 539 -27.74 8.20 6.65
CA PRO A 539 -27.77 6.78 6.98
C PRO A 539 -26.43 6.29 7.51
N PHE A 540 -26.41 5.53 8.62
CA PHE A 540 -25.18 4.97 9.21
C PHE A 540 -24.22 4.32 8.19
N ILE A 541 -24.74 3.56 7.21
CA ILE A 541 -23.90 2.92 6.19
C ILE A 541 -23.18 3.95 5.29
N HIS A 542 -23.84 5.06 4.96
CA HIS A 542 -23.22 6.15 4.20
C HIS A 542 -22.08 6.78 5.02
N ASP A 543 -22.31 7.05 6.30
CA ASP A 543 -21.35 7.75 7.15
C ASP A 543 -20.19 6.83 7.59
N PHE A 544 -20.45 5.54 7.77
CA PHE A 544 -19.45 4.50 7.94
C PHE A 544 -18.50 4.43 6.74
N PHE A 545 -19.03 4.38 5.50
CA PHE A 545 -18.19 4.41 4.31
C PHE A 545 -17.49 5.77 4.11
N HIS A 546 -18.18 6.89 4.37
CA HIS A 546 -17.59 8.22 4.28
C HIS A 546 -16.41 8.39 5.24
N LEU A 547 -16.57 7.99 6.50
CA LEU A 547 -15.51 8.04 7.51
C LEU A 547 -14.37 7.08 7.16
N ASN A 548 -14.64 5.84 6.75
CA ASN A 548 -13.55 4.91 6.38
C ASN A 548 -12.78 5.38 5.13
N VAL A 549 -13.46 5.98 4.14
CA VAL A 549 -12.77 6.59 2.97
C VAL A 549 -11.99 7.84 3.39
N ALA A 550 -12.51 8.67 4.30
CA ALA A 550 -11.78 9.79 4.87
C ALA A 550 -10.54 9.32 5.65
N MET A 551 -10.66 8.29 6.51
CA MET A 551 -9.53 7.66 7.21
C MET A 551 -8.47 7.13 6.25
N MET A 552 -8.87 6.46 5.16
CA MET A 552 -7.94 5.99 4.12
C MET A 552 -7.31 7.17 3.36
N THR A 553 -8.06 8.23 3.08
CA THR A 553 -7.57 9.43 2.39
C THR A 553 -6.56 10.18 3.26
N SER A 554 -6.84 10.31 4.55
CA SER A 554 -5.91 10.88 5.53
C SER A 554 -4.74 9.96 5.83
N ASN A 555 -4.88 8.63 5.78
CA ASN A 555 -3.72 7.72 5.87
C ASN A 555 -2.84 7.78 4.62
N ASN A 556 -3.43 7.95 3.43
CA ASN A 556 -2.70 8.33 2.20
C ASN A 556 -2.22 9.79 2.23
N ALA A 557 -2.59 10.54 3.28
CA ALA A 557 -1.98 11.81 3.66
C ALA A 557 -1.10 11.71 4.94
N LEU A 558 -0.82 10.50 5.45
CA LEU A 558 0.12 10.25 6.55
C LEU A 558 1.35 9.50 6.05
N VAL A 559 2.30 10.30 5.59
CA VAL A 559 3.23 10.03 4.49
C VAL A 559 4.42 11.02 4.67
N PRO A 560 5.56 10.89 5.42
CA PRO A 560 6.34 12.09 5.84
C PRO A 560 7.38 12.63 4.84
N ASP A 561 7.23 13.91 4.44
CA ASP A 561 7.99 14.73 3.48
C ASP A 561 9.51 14.49 3.46
N PRO A 562 10.16 14.26 2.29
CA PRO A 562 11.60 13.98 2.24
C PRO A 562 12.40 15.18 2.74
N ASP A 563 11.93 16.39 2.40
CA ASP A 563 12.52 17.67 2.81
C ASP A 563 12.36 17.97 4.32
N LYS A 564 11.54 17.20 5.06
CA LYS A 564 11.30 17.40 6.49
C LYS A 564 11.60 16.15 7.30
N GLN A 565 12.84 16.10 7.76
CA GLN A 565 13.35 15.18 8.77
C GLN A 565 12.36 14.91 9.93
N ASP A 566 12.18 13.63 10.21
CA ASP A 566 11.44 13.11 11.36
C ASP A 566 12.37 12.22 12.20
N ASP A 567 12.96 12.83 13.24
CA ASP A 567 13.91 12.18 14.18
C ASP A 567 13.31 11.00 14.97
N LEU A 568 12.00 10.75 14.83
CA LEU A 568 11.24 9.74 15.57
C LEU A 568 10.70 8.64 14.64
N ALA A 569 10.82 8.82 13.32
CA ALA A 569 10.59 7.77 12.34
C ALA A 569 11.72 6.71 12.34
N SER A 570 11.41 5.50 11.86
CA SER A 570 12.41 4.43 11.66
C SER A 570 12.00 3.50 10.52
N HIS A 571 12.98 2.86 9.89
CA HIS A 571 12.75 1.92 8.80
C HIS A 571 12.50 0.50 9.31
N TRP A 572 11.62 -0.24 8.63
CA TRP A 572 11.20 -1.59 8.98
C TRP A 572 12.36 -2.59 9.19
N TRP A 573 13.48 -2.42 8.46
CA TRP A 573 14.66 -3.29 8.56
C TRP A 573 15.47 -3.07 9.84
N GLN A 574 15.28 -1.93 10.53
CA GLN A 574 15.98 -1.60 11.77
C GLN A 574 15.40 -2.35 12.97
N TRP A 575 14.10 -2.69 12.94
CA TRP A 575 13.41 -3.28 14.10
C TRP A 575 13.89 -4.69 14.48
N PRO A 576 14.11 -5.66 13.56
CA PRO A 576 14.57 -7.00 13.92
C PRO A 576 15.99 -7.03 14.51
N ILE A 577 16.82 -6.06 14.12
CA ILE A 577 18.22 -5.91 14.57
C ILE A 577 18.40 -4.85 15.67
N LEU A 578 17.35 -4.14 16.06
CA LEU A 578 17.35 -3.04 17.05
C LEU A 578 18.29 -1.85 16.72
N ASP A 579 18.54 -1.58 15.43
CA ASP A 579 19.48 -0.55 14.95
C ASP A 579 19.08 0.89 15.31
N VAL A 580 17.78 1.13 15.54
CA VAL A 580 17.21 2.38 16.10
C VAL A 580 16.17 2.02 17.17
N GLY A 581 16.11 2.82 18.23
CA GLY A 581 15.04 2.79 19.25
C GLY A 581 14.42 4.18 19.44
N LEU A 582 13.19 4.25 19.93
CA LEU A 582 12.39 5.48 19.97
C LEU A 582 12.48 6.19 21.33
N ARG A 583 12.69 7.52 21.31
CA ARG A 583 12.67 8.38 22.50
C ARG A 583 11.22 8.78 22.81
N MET A 584 10.70 8.42 23.99
CA MET A 584 9.28 8.60 24.33
C MET A 584 8.94 9.88 25.10
N CYS A 585 9.92 10.73 25.39
CA CYS A 585 9.75 12.00 26.10
C CYS A 585 10.93 12.94 25.80
N SER A 586 10.91 14.15 26.33
CA SER A 586 12.09 15.03 26.33
C SER A 586 13.25 14.41 27.14
N TRP A 587 14.48 14.75 26.76
CA TRP A 587 15.71 14.24 27.39
C TRP A 587 16.38 15.28 28.31
N ASP A 588 15.61 16.22 28.84
CA ASP A 588 16.01 17.14 29.90
C ASP A 588 16.42 16.39 31.17
N ASP A 589 17.35 16.92 31.96
CA ASP A 589 17.85 16.28 33.19
C ASP A 589 16.89 16.40 34.39
N SER A 590 15.90 17.29 34.30
CA SER A 590 14.75 17.33 35.21
C SER A 590 13.66 16.28 34.91
N VAL A 591 13.79 15.53 33.81
CA VAL A 591 12.76 14.61 33.31
C VAL A 591 13.19 13.14 33.43
N VAL A 592 12.23 12.28 33.83
CA VAL A 592 12.40 10.82 33.85
C VAL A 592 12.36 10.31 32.41
N LYS A 593 13.54 10.01 31.86
CA LYS A 593 13.76 9.59 30.46
C LYS A 593 13.22 8.16 30.21
N TYR A 594 12.41 7.99 29.15
CA TYR A 594 11.96 6.67 28.66
C TYR A 594 12.41 6.44 27.21
N PHE A 595 12.79 5.18 26.94
CA PHE A 595 13.28 4.74 25.64
C PHE A 595 12.65 3.39 25.27
N LEU A 596 12.14 3.29 24.05
CA LEU A 596 11.55 2.08 23.49
C LEU A 596 12.62 1.34 22.68
N LEU A 597 13.18 0.30 23.27
CA LEU A 597 14.09 -0.66 22.66
C LEU A 597 13.68 -2.06 23.09
N GLY A 598 13.85 -3.05 22.20
CA GLY A 598 13.59 -4.45 22.53
C GLY A 598 14.59 -5.02 23.54
N ASN A 599 14.31 -6.21 24.05
CA ASN A 599 15.31 -7.05 24.71
C ASN A 599 16.10 -7.77 23.60
N PRO A 600 17.39 -7.45 23.38
CA PRO A 600 18.16 -8.04 22.28
C PRO A 600 18.25 -9.57 22.27
N PHE A 601 18.18 -10.26 23.41
CA PHE A 601 18.19 -11.74 23.43
C PHE A 601 16.90 -12.32 22.90
N VAL A 602 15.79 -11.61 23.11
CA VAL A 602 14.50 -11.94 22.52
C VAL A 602 14.49 -11.53 21.05
N TYR A 603 14.88 -10.32 20.69
CA TYR A 603 14.83 -9.81 19.32
C TYR A 603 15.83 -10.49 18.36
N TRP A 604 17.12 -10.55 18.70
CA TRP A 604 18.10 -11.24 17.86
C TRP A 604 17.94 -12.76 17.92
N GLY A 605 17.57 -13.31 19.08
CA GLY A 605 17.24 -14.74 19.20
C GLY A 605 16.06 -15.14 18.31
N THR A 606 15.00 -14.31 18.26
CA THR A 606 13.85 -14.54 17.37
C THR A 606 14.19 -14.31 15.91
N THR A 607 14.96 -13.26 15.58
CA THR A 607 15.38 -12.95 14.20
C THR A 607 16.31 -14.02 13.64
N LEU A 608 17.27 -14.49 14.42
CA LEU A 608 18.11 -15.64 14.12
C LEU A 608 17.27 -16.92 13.99
N GLY A 609 16.31 -17.13 14.91
CA GLY A 609 15.38 -18.25 14.88
C GLY A 609 14.55 -18.31 13.59
N LEU A 610 14.04 -17.17 13.12
CA LEU A 610 13.31 -17.07 11.84
C LEU A 610 14.22 -17.37 10.65
N GLY A 611 15.46 -16.86 10.64
CA GLY A 611 16.45 -17.17 9.61
C GLY A 611 16.79 -18.67 9.56
N VAL A 612 17.18 -19.24 10.70
CA VAL A 612 17.46 -20.68 10.85
C VAL A 612 16.24 -21.52 10.47
N PHE A 613 15.02 -21.08 10.80
CA PHE A 613 13.81 -21.82 10.46
C PHE A 613 13.52 -21.85 8.94
N GLY A 614 13.62 -20.71 8.24
CA GLY A 614 13.47 -20.67 6.78
C GLY A 614 14.53 -21.53 6.07
N LEU A 615 15.75 -21.54 6.59
CA LEU A 615 16.87 -22.37 6.14
C LEU A 615 16.61 -23.88 6.38
N VAL A 616 16.02 -24.23 7.52
CA VAL A 616 15.59 -25.62 7.83
C VAL A 616 14.41 -26.06 6.94
N ILE A 617 13.43 -25.20 6.63
CA ILE A 617 12.40 -25.50 5.62
C ILE A 617 13.04 -25.78 4.27
N ALA A 618 13.93 -24.90 3.79
CA ALA A 618 14.57 -25.06 2.48
C ALA A 618 15.33 -26.40 2.40
N TRP A 619 16.01 -26.80 3.46
CA TRP A 619 16.67 -28.10 3.58
C TRP A 619 15.69 -29.28 3.48
N TYR A 620 14.59 -29.27 4.24
CA TYR A 620 13.59 -30.35 4.17
C TYR A 620 12.88 -30.42 2.81
N VAL A 621 12.56 -29.28 2.18
CA VAL A 621 11.97 -29.22 0.84
C VAL A 621 12.93 -29.80 -0.21
N LEU A 622 14.21 -29.43 -0.16
CA LEU A 622 15.24 -29.97 -1.06
C LEU A 622 15.44 -31.49 -0.88
N ARG A 623 15.32 -32.01 0.35
CA ARG A 623 15.43 -33.45 0.62
C ARG A 623 14.18 -34.22 0.18
N TRP A 624 12.99 -33.68 0.43
CA TRP A 624 11.72 -34.22 -0.07
C TRP A 624 11.71 -34.30 -1.60
N GLN A 625 12.13 -33.23 -2.29
CA GLN A 625 12.25 -33.20 -3.76
C GLN A 625 13.32 -34.17 -4.30
N ARG A 626 14.32 -34.55 -3.48
CA ARG A 626 15.30 -35.61 -3.77
C ARG A 626 14.82 -37.02 -3.40
N GLY A 627 13.58 -37.19 -2.96
CA GLY A 627 12.97 -38.49 -2.65
C GLY A 627 13.28 -39.04 -1.25
N PHE A 628 13.83 -38.24 -0.34
CA PHE A 628 14.02 -38.65 1.05
C PHE A 628 12.70 -38.50 1.84
N GLY A 629 12.21 -39.61 2.39
CA GLY A 629 11.03 -39.65 3.26
C GLY A 629 11.33 -39.29 4.72
N ASP A 630 12.01 -38.16 4.95
CA ASP A 630 12.53 -37.78 6.28
C ASP A 630 11.44 -37.40 7.30
N LEU A 631 10.26 -37.00 6.82
CA LEU A 631 9.14 -36.55 7.64
C LEU A 631 7.90 -37.39 7.33
N ASN A 632 7.30 -37.99 8.37
CA ASN A 632 6.01 -38.63 8.26
C ASN A 632 4.91 -37.56 8.05
N TYR A 633 3.77 -37.88 7.42
CA TYR A 633 2.74 -36.87 7.11
C TYR A 633 2.31 -36.06 8.34
N LYS A 634 2.15 -36.73 9.50
CA LYS A 634 1.81 -36.10 10.79
C LYS A 634 2.90 -35.19 11.36
N GLU A 635 4.14 -35.33 10.89
CA GLU A 635 5.29 -34.54 11.33
C GLU A 635 5.53 -33.35 10.38
N VAL A 636 5.25 -33.50 9.08
CA VAL A 636 5.10 -32.36 8.16
C VAL A 636 3.97 -31.45 8.65
N ASP A 637 2.82 -32.01 9.01
CA ASP A 637 1.66 -31.31 9.58
C ASP A 637 2.06 -30.50 10.84
N GLN A 638 2.88 -31.08 11.72
CA GLN A 638 3.40 -30.37 12.89
C GLN A 638 4.45 -29.29 12.55
N ILE A 639 5.32 -29.51 11.57
CA ILE A 639 6.39 -28.57 11.20
C ILE A 639 5.86 -27.39 10.37
N HIS A 640 4.83 -27.59 9.55
CA HIS A 640 4.09 -26.48 8.95
C HIS A 640 3.36 -25.67 10.03
N TYR A 641 2.50 -26.27 10.86
CA TYR A 641 1.65 -25.49 11.76
C TYR A 641 2.33 -24.95 13.04
N ALA A 642 3.38 -25.60 13.55
CA ALA A 642 4.25 -25.09 14.62
C ALA A 642 5.62 -24.63 14.09
N GLY A 643 5.61 -24.04 12.90
CA GLY A 643 6.81 -23.49 12.26
C GLY A 643 6.50 -22.34 11.29
N VAL A 644 5.74 -22.59 10.23
CA VAL A 644 5.43 -21.57 9.19
C VAL A 644 4.69 -20.36 9.78
N TYR A 645 3.99 -20.53 10.91
CA TYR A 645 3.20 -19.47 11.53
C TYR A 645 3.53 -19.17 13.02
N PRO A 646 3.95 -20.14 13.85
CA PRO A 646 4.85 -19.80 14.99
C PRO A 646 5.90 -20.91 15.33
N VAL A 647 7.17 -20.53 15.55
CA VAL A 647 8.36 -21.45 15.55
C VAL A 647 8.80 -21.95 16.95
N ILE A 648 9.57 -23.07 16.94
CA ILE A 648 10.51 -23.65 17.96
C ILE A 648 9.96 -24.92 18.65
N ASP A 649 10.58 -26.11 18.65
CA ASP A 649 11.66 -26.74 17.85
C ASP A 649 11.62 -28.28 18.12
N ARG A 650 12.23 -29.11 17.26
CA ARG A 650 12.57 -30.52 17.57
C ARG A 650 13.99 -30.91 17.12
N LEU A 651 14.94 -30.77 18.03
CA LEU A 651 16.06 -31.74 18.15
C LEU A 651 15.88 -32.72 19.32
N ASN A 652 16.63 -33.82 19.26
CA ASN A 652 16.65 -34.95 20.21
C ASN A 652 15.32 -35.71 20.40
N MET A 653 15.18 -36.84 19.71
CA MET A 653 14.32 -37.95 20.17
C MET A 653 14.86 -39.34 19.78
N ALA A 654 16.14 -39.59 20.07
CA ALA A 654 16.79 -40.88 19.87
C ALA A 654 16.71 -41.79 21.12
N SER A 655 15.49 -42.06 21.65
CA SER A 655 15.33 -42.94 22.83
C SER A 655 13.91 -43.53 23.02
N SER A 656 13.40 -44.26 22.03
CA SER A 656 12.27 -45.19 22.22
C SER A 656 12.29 -46.32 21.18
N LYS A 657 12.54 -47.58 21.60
CA LYS A 657 12.26 -48.74 20.73
C LYS A 657 10.73 -48.95 20.70
N PRO A 658 10.09 -49.15 19.54
CA PRO A 658 8.68 -49.52 19.47
C PRO A 658 8.46 -50.92 20.04
N VAL A 659 7.27 -51.17 20.60
CA VAL A 659 6.85 -52.49 21.08
C VAL A 659 6.39 -53.33 19.89
N VAL A 660 6.88 -54.56 19.79
CA VAL A 660 6.44 -55.54 18.78
C VAL A 660 5.11 -56.16 19.20
N ALA A 661 4.14 -56.17 18.28
CA ALA A 661 2.92 -56.95 18.42
C ALA A 661 2.90 -58.07 17.35
N SER A 662 2.93 -59.32 17.82
CA SER A 662 2.42 -60.48 17.08
C SER A 662 0.88 -60.44 17.04
N GLY A 663 0.17 -60.99 16.06
CA GLY A 663 0.59 -61.75 14.88
C GLY A 663 -0.56 -62.70 14.42
N ALA A 664 -0.25 -63.63 13.51
CA ALA A 664 -1.12 -64.69 12.96
C ALA A 664 -2.12 -64.31 11.84
N ASP A 665 -2.23 -65.23 10.88
CA ASP A 665 -2.91 -65.14 9.59
C ASP A 665 -4.38 -65.63 9.61
N VAL A 666 -5.09 -65.40 8.50
CA VAL A 666 -5.94 -66.30 7.67
C VAL A 666 -6.66 -65.41 6.63
N GLY A 667 -6.83 -65.75 5.36
CA GLY A 667 -6.41 -66.90 4.55
C GLY A 667 -7.10 -66.85 3.17
N ASP A 668 -6.62 -67.65 2.19
CA ASP A 668 -7.12 -67.76 0.81
C ASP A 668 -7.14 -66.48 -0.06
N GLY A 669 -7.05 -66.53 -1.40
CA GLY A 669 -6.69 -67.66 -2.27
C GLY A 669 -7.27 -67.53 -3.70
N VAL A 670 -6.45 -67.74 -4.74
CA VAL A 670 -6.74 -68.58 -5.92
C VAL A 670 -5.59 -68.54 -6.94
N ARG A 671 -5.39 -69.68 -7.61
CA ARG A 671 -4.28 -70.02 -8.51
C ARG A 671 -4.39 -69.30 -9.87
N ARG A 672 -3.24 -68.96 -10.47
CA ARG A 672 -2.71 -69.62 -11.70
C ARG A 672 -1.21 -69.34 -11.91
N ARG A 673 -0.60 -70.17 -12.75
CA ARG A 673 0.84 -70.44 -13.02
C ARG A 673 0.87 -71.23 -14.36
N PRO A 674 2.01 -71.67 -14.95
CA PRO A 674 3.44 -71.40 -14.67
C PRO A 674 4.31 -71.21 -15.96
N ILE A 675 5.65 -71.36 -15.84
CA ILE A 675 6.65 -71.70 -16.90
C ILE A 675 7.02 -70.57 -17.88
N ALA A 676 8.28 -70.27 -18.27
CA ALA A 676 9.67 -70.42 -17.74
C ALA A 676 10.60 -69.58 -18.69
N ALA A 677 11.93 -69.43 -18.61
CA ALA A 677 13.06 -69.87 -17.76
C ALA A 677 14.17 -68.78 -17.85
N GLY A 678 15.36 -68.82 -17.23
CA GLY A 678 15.93 -69.73 -16.21
C GLY A 678 17.35 -69.27 -15.77
N GLN A 679 17.83 -69.81 -14.63
CA GLN A 679 19.22 -70.12 -14.18
C GLN A 679 20.44 -69.22 -14.61
N SER A 680 21.43 -68.90 -13.75
CA SER A 680 21.75 -69.40 -12.39
C SER A 680 22.88 -68.66 -11.62
N VAL A 681 22.70 -68.42 -10.29
CA VAL A 681 23.64 -68.72 -9.14
C VAL A 681 24.94 -67.85 -9.01
N PRO A 682 25.62 -67.66 -7.82
CA PRO A 682 25.38 -68.03 -6.39
C PRO A 682 25.45 -66.90 -5.29
N VAL A 683 24.79 -67.15 -4.12
CA VAL A 683 25.26 -67.14 -2.68
C VAL A 683 26.36 -66.12 -2.21
N THR A 684 26.25 -65.34 -1.10
CA THR A 684 26.13 -65.67 0.36
C THR A 684 25.42 -64.59 1.22
N ALA A 685 25.02 -64.90 2.47
CA ALA A 685 24.60 -63.92 3.49
C ALA A 685 24.67 -64.46 4.96
N LYS A 686 25.08 -63.62 5.94
CA LYS A 686 24.93 -63.68 7.43
C LYS A 686 26.07 -62.90 8.14
N PRO A 687 25.96 -62.52 9.44
CA PRO A 687 24.79 -62.15 10.25
C PRO A 687 24.99 -60.80 10.99
N GLU A 688 23.97 -60.34 11.74
CA GLU A 688 23.98 -59.08 12.52
C GLU A 688 24.07 -59.34 14.05
N VAL A 689 24.65 -58.40 14.82
CA VAL A 689 24.75 -58.46 16.31
C VAL A 689 24.50 -57.07 16.93
N ASP A 690 23.38 -56.92 17.67
CA ASP A 690 23.04 -55.72 18.47
C ASP A 690 23.93 -55.64 19.73
N ASN A 691 24.41 -54.45 20.10
CA ASN A 691 25.07 -54.26 21.40
C ASN A 691 24.97 -52.81 21.92
N LYS A 692 24.24 -52.62 23.02
CA LYS A 692 24.12 -51.33 23.72
C LYS A 692 25.29 -51.11 24.68
N LYS A 693 25.77 -49.87 24.79
CA LYS A 693 26.44 -49.39 26.02
C LYS A 693 25.76 -48.15 26.58
N GLN A 694 25.79 -48.05 27.90
CA GLN A 694 25.21 -46.96 28.69
C GLN A 694 26.12 -45.72 28.64
N LEU A 695 25.56 -44.55 28.91
CA LEU A 695 26.31 -43.33 29.18
C LEU A 695 25.69 -42.60 30.37
N ALA A 696 26.48 -42.41 31.43
CA ALA A 696 26.06 -41.69 32.63
C ALA A 696 26.28 -40.17 32.45
N LYS A 697 25.43 -39.35 33.08
CA LYS A 697 25.64 -37.89 33.11
C LYS A 697 26.76 -37.53 34.10
N LYS A 698 27.63 -36.61 33.66
CA LYS A 698 28.59 -35.86 34.49
C LYS A 698 28.05 -34.42 34.63
N GLN A 699 28.31 -33.75 35.76
CA GLN A 699 27.89 -32.35 35.95
C GLN A 699 28.88 -31.36 35.28
N PRO A 700 28.40 -30.23 34.73
CA PRO A 700 29.24 -29.15 34.16
C PRO A 700 29.86 -28.26 35.24
N THR A 701 30.71 -27.30 34.83
CA THR A 701 31.60 -26.53 35.73
C THR A 701 31.70 -25.05 35.37
N ALA A 702 32.20 -24.21 36.28
CA ALA A 702 32.09 -22.75 36.19
C ALA A 702 32.78 -22.06 34.99
N LEU A 703 33.60 -22.77 34.20
CA LEU A 703 34.13 -22.25 32.92
C LEU A 703 33.03 -22.16 31.85
N ASP A 704 32.08 -23.10 31.85
CA ASP A 704 30.90 -23.09 30.98
C ASP A 704 29.99 -21.86 31.23
N PHE A 705 30.22 -21.14 32.34
CA PHE A 705 29.42 -20.00 32.80
C PHE A 705 29.96 -18.62 32.36
N LEU A 706 31.11 -18.57 31.67
CA LEU A 706 31.71 -17.32 31.19
C LEU A 706 31.41 -17.05 29.71
N ASP A 707 31.47 -18.08 28.86
CA ASP A 707 31.18 -17.97 27.41
C ASP A 707 29.77 -17.41 27.13
N GLU A 708 28.78 -17.72 27.98
CA GLU A 708 27.40 -17.23 27.83
C GLU A 708 27.27 -15.69 28.00
N TRP A 709 28.20 -15.02 28.68
CA TRP A 709 28.08 -13.56 28.96
C TRP A 709 28.72 -12.67 27.87
N GLU A 710 29.71 -13.15 27.10
CA GLU A 710 30.27 -12.38 25.99
C GLU A 710 29.27 -12.22 24.84
N PHE A 711 28.53 -13.29 24.51
CA PHE A 711 27.43 -13.27 23.55
C PHE A 711 26.31 -12.29 23.91
N ILE A 712 26.24 -11.90 25.19
CA ILE A 712 25.20 -11.03 25.74
C ILE A 712 25.66 -9.56 25.71
N LEU A 713 26.77 -9.24 26.38
CA LEU A 713 27.14 -7.84 26.63
C LEU A 713 27.71 -7.13 25.40
N ALA A 714 28.42 -7.83 24.52
CA ALA A 714 29.09 -7.21 23.37
C ALA A 714 28.13 -6.63 22.31
N PRO A 715 27.17 -7.38 21.74
CA PRO A 715 26.28 -6.83 20.73
C PRO A 715 25.32 -5.76 21.30
N LEU A 716 24.93 -5.87 22.58
CA LEU A 716 24.19 -4.81 23.31
C LEU A 716 24.91 -3.46 23.24
N LEU A 717 26.22 -3.47 23.48
CA LEU A 717 27.06 -2.28 23.45
C LEU A 717 27.20 -1.72 22.02
N PHE A 718 27.46 -2.58 21.03
CA PHE A 718 27.58 -2.17 19.62
C PHE A 718 26.28 -1.54 19.08
N THR A 719 25.12 -2.08 19.44
CA THR A 719 23.82 -1.51 19.04
C THR A 719 23.55 -0.16 19.70
N ALA A 720 23.88 0.02 20.99
CA ALA A 720 23.79 1.34 21.62
C ALA A 720 24.69 2.39 20.92
N VAL A 721 25.87 1.99 20.46
CA VAL A 721 26.78 2.83 19.66
C VAL A 721 26.20 3.11 18.25
N ALA A 722 25.60 2.12 17.59
CA ALA A 722 24.94 2.30 16.29
C ALA A 722 23.79 3.32 16.37
N ILE A 723 22.88 3.16 17.35
CA ILE A 723 21.78 4.11 17.61
C ILE A 723 22.33 5.52 17.85
N PHE A 724 23.35 5.65 18.71
CA PHE A 724 23.94 6.95 19.04
C PHE A 724 24.58 7.62 17.81
N THR A 725 25.35 6.87 17.02
CA THR A 725 26.04 7.41 15.83
C THR A 725 25.09 7.79 14.70
N ARG A 726 24.01 7.03 14.44
CA ARG A 726 23.05 7.37 13.37
C ARG A 726 22.19 8.61 13.68
N LEU A 727 21.88 8.85 14.95
CA LEU A 727 21.01 9.95 15.38
C LEU A 727 21.80 11.20 15.84
N TYR A 728 23.13 11.19 15.79
CA TYR A 728 23.95 12.33 16.23
C TYR A 728 24.00 13.43 15.16
N LYS A 729 23.41 14.60 15.46
CA LYS A 729 23.36 15.78 14.58
C LYS A 729 22.77 15.51 13.18
N ILE A 730 21.78 14.63 13.10
CA ILE A 730 21.12 14.28 11.83
C ILE A 730 20.50 15.52 11.13
N GLY A 731 20.07 16.54 11.89
CA GLY A 731 19.53 17.82 11.39
C GLY A 731 20.53 18.96 11.20
N LEU A 732 21.77 18.69 10.78
CA LEU A 732 22.80 19.73 10.56
C LEU A 732 22.71 20.43 9.19
N SER A 733 21.81 20.00 8.31
CA SER A 733 21.69 20.48 6.91
C SER A 733 20.24 20.81 6.54
N ASN A 734 20.08 21.70 5.56
CA ASN A 734 18.80 22.25 5.09
C ASN A 734 18.73 22.35 3.55
N ILE A 735 19.36 21.41 2.84
CA ILE A 735 19.51 21.43 1.38
C ILE A 735 19.24 20.03 0.81
N VAL A 736 18.38 19.97 -0.22
CA VAL A 736 18.00 18.73 -0.92
C VAL A 736 19.22 18.03 -1.53
N THR A 737 19.24 16.69 -1.46
CA THR A 737 20.35 15.83 -1.86
C THR A 737 19.94 14.81 -2.94
N TRP A 738 20.83 14.66 -3.92
CA TRP A 738 20.79 13.70 -5.04
C TRP A 738 19.40 13.24 -5.54
N ASP A 739 18.81 12.16 -5.00
CA ASP A 739 17.63 11.47 -5.57
C ASP A 739 16.26 11.89 -4.99
N GLU A 740 16.24 12.71 -3.93
CA GLU A 740 15.01 13.07 -3.21
C GLU A 740 13.95 13.69 -4.14
N ALA A 741 14.39 14.48 -5.12
CA ALA A 741 13.54 15.07 -6.15
C ALA A 741 12.89 14.06 -7.12
N HIS A 742 13.55 12.93 -7.43
CA HIS A 742 13.04 11.95 -8.39
C HIS A 742 11.89 11.14 -7.77
N PHE A 743 12.14 10.55 -6.60
CA PHE A 743 11.13 9.72 -5.93
C PHE A 743 10.00 10.58 -5.35
N GLY A 744 10.27 11.79 -4.85
CA GLY A 744 9.24 12.75 -4.47
C GLY A 744 8.28 13.09 -5.62
N LYS A 745 8.81 13.29 -6.85
CA LYS A 745 7.98 13.53 -8.04
C LYS A 745 7.05 12.37 -8.36
N PHE A 746 7.51 11.12 -8.31
CA PHE A 746 6.65 9.97 -8.60
C PHE A 746 5.68 9.62 -7.45
N GLY A 747 6.09 9.83 -6.19
CA GLY A 747 5.16 9.83 -5.05
C GLY A 747 4.02 10.84 -5.26
N SER A 748 4.35 12.02 -5.80
CA SER A 748 3.35 13.02 -6.17
C SER A 748 2.33 12.51 -7.18
N HIS A 749 2.68 11.65 -8.15
CA HIS A 749 1.70 11.13 -9.11
C HIS A 749 0.76 10.06 -8.51
N TYR A 750 1.19 9.29 -7.49
CA TYR A 750 0.25 8.47 -6.71
C TYR A 750 -0.75 9.31 -5.92
N ILE A 751 -0.30 10.41 -5.30
CA ILE A 751 -1.14 11.38 -4.58
C ILE A 751 -2.17 12.05 -5.53
N LYS A 752 -1.88 12.10 -6.84
CA LYS A 752 -2.71 12.78 -7.86
C LYS A 752 -3.87 11.98 -8.45
N HIS A 753 -3.85 10.65 -8.38
CA HIS A 753 -4.73 9.75 -9.15
C HIS A 753 -4.72 9.93 -10.68
N GLU A 754 -3.62 10.44 -11.25
CA GLU A 754 -3.40 10.35 -12.70
C GLU A 754 -3.05 8.91 -13.10
N TYR A 755 -3.48 8.47 -14.29
CA TYR A 755 -2.79 7.35 -14.93
C TYR A 755 -1.46 7.87 -15.45
N TYR A 756 -0.38 7.48 -14.79
CA TYR A 756 0.99 7.75 -15.20
C TYR A 756 1.72 6.43 -15.46
N PHE A 757 2.89 6.53 -16.07
CA PHE A 757 3.68 5.39 -16.51
C PHE A 757 5.15 5.55 -16.09
N ASP A 758 5.76 4.46 -15.62
CA ASP A 758 7.03 4.45 -14.90
C ASP A 758 7.60 3.01 -14.83
N VAL A 759 8.91 2.84 -14.64
CA VAL A 759 9.63 1.57 -14.78
C VAL A 759 9.75 0.77 -13.47
N HIS A 760 9.98 1.43 -12.33
CA HIS A 760 10.15 0.73 -11.04
C HIS A 760 8.79 0.37 -10.41
N PRO A 761 8.67 -0.73 -9.63
CA PRO A 761 7.42 -1.16 -9.03
C PRO A 761 6.72 -0.09 -8.15
N PRO A 762 5.38 -0.17 -7.98
CA PRO A 762 4.59 0.79 -7.21
C PRO A 762 5.14 1.09 -5.82
N LEU A 763 5.48 0.05 -5.05
CA LEU A 763 5.57 0.14 -3.59
C LEU A 763 6.57 1.19 -3.09
N GLY A 764 7.76 1.31 -3.70
CA GLY A 764 8.75 2.31 -3.30
C GLY A 764 8.25 3.74 -3.47
N LYS A 765 7.53 4.04 -4.55
CA LYS A 765 6.92 5.38 -4.78
C LYS A 765 5.55 5.52 -4.15
N MET A 766 4.91 4.42 -3.75
CA MET A 766 3.82 4.45 -2.78
C MET A 766 4.34 4.62 -1.35
N LEU A 767 5.64 4.49 -1.10
CA LEU A 767 6.33 4.71 0.19
C LEU A 767 7.11 6.01 0.25
N VAL A 768 7.48 6.61 -0.89
CA VAL A 768 7.86 8.04 -1.01
C VAL A 768 6.63 8.90 -1.36
N GLY A 769 5.60 8.30 -1.95
CA GLY A 769 4.20 8.71 -1.81
C GLY A 769 3.57 8.24 -0.49
N LEU A 770 4.35 7.58 0.37
CA LEU A 770 4.21 7.58 1.84
C LEU A 770 5.35 8.41 2.48
N SER A 771 6.00 9.34 1.76
CA SER A 771 6.95 10.34 2.27
C SER A 771 6.78 11.74 1.59
N GLY A 772 5.79 12.52 2.03
CA GLY A 772 5.24 13.79 1.53
C GLY A 772 4.32 14.46 2.59
N VAL A 773 3.02 14.61 2.33
CA VAL A 773 1.97 14.05 3.22
C VAL A 773 1.97 14.41 4.73
N LEU A 774 2.38 13.47 5.62
CA LEU A 774 2.50 13.56 7.11
C LEU A 774 3.24 14.83 7.53
N ALA A 775 4.14 15.30 6.67
CA ALA A 775 4.97 16.46 6.88
C ALA A 775 4.74 17.58 5.85
N GLY A 776 4.07 17.30 4.72
CA GLY A 776 3.12 18.24 4.12
C GLY A 776 3.10 18.43 2.60
N TYR A 777 3.71 17.57 1.77
CA TYR A 777 3.72 17.67 0.30
C TYR A 777 2.51 17.06 -0.41
N ASN A 778 1.96 17.73 -1.43
CA ASN A 778 0.58 17.54 -1.91
C ASN A 778 0.33 17.45 -3.43
N GLY A 779 1.32 17.73 -4.28
CA GLY A 779 1.48 17.31 -5.70
C GLY A 779 0.29 17.37 -6.71
N SER A 780 0.46 18.01 -7.88
CA SER A 780 -0.64 18.13 -8.87
C SER A 780 -0.26 18.27 -10.39
N PHE A 781 -1.25 18.03 -11.29
CA PHE A 781 -1.37 18.13 -12.78
C PHE A 781 -1.20 16.95 -13.81
N GLU A 782 -2.33 16.32 -14.21
CA GLU A 782 -2.88 15.97 -15.57
C GLU A 782 -4.32 15.33 -15.36
N PHE A 783 -5.18 14.94 -16.33
CA PHE A 783 -5.70 15.62 -17.54
C PHE A 783 -7.20 15.19 -17.79
N LYS A 784 -7.97 15.81 -18.72
CA LYS A 784 -9.36 15.39 -19.10
C LYS A 784 -9.62 15.42 -20.63
N SER A 785 -10.42 14.49 -21.15
CA SER A 785 -10.56 14.16 -22.59
C SER A 785 -11.71 14.88 -23.33
N GLY A 786 -11.61 14.95 -24.67
CA GLY A 786 -12.52 15.68 -25.56
C GLY A 786 -13.46 14.80 -26.40
N GLU A 787 -14.46 15.45 -27.01
CA GLU A 787 -15.51 14.86 -27.86
C GLU A 787 -15.09 14.83 -29.33
N ASN A 788 -15.31 13.70 -30.02
CA ASN A 788 -14.94 13.51 -31.44
C ASN A 788 -16.15 13.05 -32.28
N PRO A 789 -16.43 13.61 -33.48
CA PRO A 789 -17.25 12.96 -34.49
C PRO A 789 -16.76 11.55 -34.88
N LEU A 790 -17.70 10.63 -35.11
CA LEU A 790 -17.43 9.19 -35.21
C LEU A 790 -16.80 8.74 -36.52
N GLU A 791 -17.22 9.29 -37.65
CA GLU A 791 -16.88 8.80 -39.00
C GLU A 791 -16.00 9.81 -39.74
N ILE A 792 -15.04 9.34 -40.54
CA ILE A 792 -14.13 10.25 -41.29
C ILE A 792 -14.66 10.51 -42.70
N ALA A 793 -14.62 11.78 -43.11
CA ALA A 793 -14.94 12.23 -44.47
C ALA A 793 -13.79 13.08 -45.05
N TYR A 794 -13.82 13.35 -46.35
CA TYR A 794 -12.94 14.37 -46.93
C TYR A 794 -13.21 15.74 -46.32
N GLY A 795 -12.15 16.53 -46.11
CA GLY A 795 -12.19 17.80 -45.38
C GLY A 795 -12.03 17.66 -43.85
N SER A 796 -12.18 16.45 -43.29
CA SER A 796 -11.95 16.19 -41.86
C SER A 796 -10.51 16.52 -41.44
N ARG A 797 -10.34 17.20 -40.30
CA ARG A 797 -9.07 17.33 -39.58
C ARG A 797 -9.00 16.28 -38.48
N ALA A 798 -7.87 15.60 -38.31
CA ALA A 798 -7.72 14.55 -37.30
C ALA A 798 -6.27 14.36 -36.85
N THR A 799 -6.08 13.86 -35.62
CA THR A 799 -4.79 13.33 -35.16
C THR A 799 -4.75 11.82 -35.40
N ILE A 800 -3.65 11.33 -35.97
CA ILE A 800 -3.48 9.91 -36.31
C ILE A 800 -2.45 9.31 -35.35
N LYS A 801 -2.79 8.19 -34.69
CA LYS A 801 -1.95 7.55 -33.68
C LYS A 801 -1.48 6.17 -34.14
N ASN A 802 -0.23 5.84 -33.83
CA ASN A 802 0.31 4.51 -34.08
C ASN A 802 -0.13 3.52 -32.98
N MET A 803 -0.52 2.32 -33.38
CA MET A 803 -1.04 1.27 -32.49
C MET A 803 0.01 0.22 -32.08
N GLY A 804 1.29 0.45 -32.41
CA GLY A 804 2.43 -0.30 -31.87
C GLY A 804 2.69 0.04 -30.40
N TYR A 805 3.35 -0.86 -29.67
CA TYR A 805 3.78 -0.60 -28.30
C TYR A 805 4.73 0.60 -28.27
N GLY A 806 4.39 1.68 -27.57
CA GLY A 806 5.17 2.92 -27.56
C GLY A 806 4.90 3.88 -28.74
N GLY A 807 3.89 3.60 -29.57
CA GLY A 807 3.50 4.44 -30.70
C GLY A 807 3.05 5.86 -30.30
N GLY A 808 3.51 6.87 -31.04
CA GLY A 808 3.13 8.28 -30.88
C GLY A 808 2.00 8.72 -31.81
N LEU A 809 1.68 10.01 -31.76
CA LEU A 809 0.86 10.73 -32.75
C LEU A 809 1.73 11.12 -33.94
N LEU A 810 1.19 11.03 -35.16
CA LEU A 810 1.86 11.47 -36.39
C LEU A 810 2.03 13.00 -36.37
N HIS A 811 3.28 13.46 -36.42
CA HIS A 811 3.67 14.84 -36.13
C HIS A 811 4.54 15.41 -37.25
N SER A 812 4.44 16.72 -37.52
CA SER A 812 5.32 17.41 -38.48
C SER A 812 5.59 18.86 -38.08
N HIS A 813 6.80 19.14 -37.59
CA HIS A 813 7.26 20.50 -37.27
C HIS A 813 8.00 21.15 -38.47
N VAL A 814 8.21 22.47 -38.45
CA VAL A 814 8.65 23.24 -39.64
C VAL A 814 10.07 22.94 -40.14
N GLN A 815 10.92 22.36 -39.29
CA GLN A 815 12.31 22.02 -39.60
C GLN A 815 12.40 20.92 -40.68
N THR A 816 13.50 20.94 -41.43
CA THR A 816 13.78 19.94 -42.48
C THR A 816 14.73 18.86 -41.98
N TYR A 817 14.76 17.71 -42.66
CA TYR A 817 15.83 16.73 -42.43
C TYR A 817 17.20 17.36 -42.77
N PRO A 818 18.26 17.11 -41.98
CA PRO A 818 19.62 17.60 -42.28
C PRO A 818 20.38 16.69 -43.27
N GLU A 819 19.90 15.48 -43.48
CA GLU A 819 20.41 14.49 -44.43
C GLU A 819 19.22 13.81 -45.13
N GLY A 820 19.40 13.40 -46.39
CA GLY A 820 18.33 12.76 -47.17
C GLY A 820 17.62 13.77 -48.07
N SER A 821 16.29 13.90 -47.94
CA SER A 821 15.48 14.72 -48.85
C SER A 821 15.61 16.24 -48.69
N ASN A 822 16.09 16.71 -47.53
CA ASN A 822 15.99 18.10 -47.07
C ASN A 822 14.54 18.66 -47.06
N GLN A 823 13.53 17.78 -47.04
CA GLN A 823 12.11 18.15 -46.92
C GLN A 823 11.71 18.27 -45.44
N GLN A 824 10.49 18.74 -45.15
CA GLN A 824 10.01 18.93 -43.78
C GLN A 824 9.91 17.58 -43.05
N GLN A 825 10.34 17.53 -41.79
CA GLN A 825 10.38 16.30 -41.01
C GLN A 825 8.98 15.76 -40.68
N VAL A 826 8.84 14.43 -40.68
CA VAL A 826 7.67 13.70 -40.17
C VAL A 826 8.12 12.67 -39.14
N THR A 827 7.47 12.68 -37.99
CA THR A 827 7.87 11.90 -36.81
C THR A 827 6.65 11.36 -36.07
N CYS A 828 6.88 10.56 -35.03
CA CYS A 828 5.88 10.26 -34.02
C CYS A 828 6.23 10.93 -32.69
N TYR A 829 5.29 11.73 -32.16
CA TYR A 829 5.42 12.49 -30.92
C TYR A 829 4.36 12.07 -29.91
N HIS A 830 4.74 11.90 -28.63
CA HIS A 830 3.85 11.32 -27.61
C HIS A 830 2.91 12.34 -26.94
N HIS A 831 3.19 13.63 -27.06
CA HIS A 831 2.39 14.70 -26.47
C HIS A 831 1.44 15.32 -27.51
N LYS A 832 0.38 15.96 -27.02
CA LYS A 832 -0.59 16.67 -27.87
C LYS A 832 -0.02 18.01 -28.30
N ASP A 833 0.05 18.21 -29.61
CA ASP A 833 0.52 19.42 -30.27
C ASP A 833 -0.40 19.70 -31.47
N THR A 834 -0.60 20.96 -31.83
CA THR A 834 -1.31 21.37 -33.07
C THR A 834 -0.54 20.98 -34.33
N ASN A 835 0.76 20.67 -34.21
CA ASN A 835 1.58 20.01 -35.23
C ASN A 835 1.29 18.50 -35.42
N ASN A 836 0.28 17.96 -34.72
CA ASN A 836 -0.21 16.58 -34.90
C ASN A 836 -1.50 16.51 -35.75
N ASP A 837 -2.00 17.65 -36.23
CA ASP A 837 -3.27 17.75 -36.98
C ASP A 837 -3.07 17.52 -38.48
N TRP A 838 -3.84 16.60 -39.06
CA TRP A 838 -3.81 16.28 -40.49
C TRP A 838 -5.21 16.38 -41.10
N PHE A 839 -5.31 16.98 -42.29
CA PHE A 839 -6.52 16.99 -43.10
C PHE A 839 -6.55 15.82 -44.07
N PHE A 840 -7.72 15.19 -44.22
CA PHE A 840 -7.98 14.13 -45.20
C PHE A 840 -8.49 14.74 -46.51
N TYR A 841 -7.69 14.68 -47.56
CA TYR A 841 -8.00 15.23 -48.90
C TYR A 841 -8.08 14.13 -49.97
N PRO A 842 -8.84 14.34 -51.07
CA PRO A 842 -8.83 13.43 -52.21
C PRO A 842 -7.46 13.38 -52.89
N ASN A 843 -7.20 12.30 -53.61
CA ASN A 843 -6.02 12.19 -54.49
C ASN A 843 -6.05 13.26 -55.62
N ARG A 844 -4.99 13.34 -56.42
CA ARG A 844 -4.83 14.37 -57.47
C ARG A 844 -5.66 14.11 -58.74
N ASP A 845 -6.23 12.91 -58.87
CA ASP A 845 -6.97 12.44 -60.05
C ASP A 845 -8.51 12.47 -59.84
N GLU A 846 -8.96 12.56 -58.59
CA GLU A 846 -10.36 12.80 -58.18
C GLU A 846 -10.74 14.29 -58.24
N GLU A 847 -12.05 14.57 -58.28
CA GLU A 847 -12.58 15.92 -58.12
C GLU A 847 -12.08 16.56 -56.80
N PRO A 848 -11.64 17.84 -56.84
CA PRO A 848 -11.19 18.57 -55.66
C PRO A 848 -12.22 18.59 -54.52
N TYR A 849 -11.75 18.79 -53.29
CA TYR A 849 -12.64 18.99 -52.16
C TYR A 849 -13.39 20.32 -52.29
N ASP A 850 -14.71 20.24 -52.39
CA ASP A 850 -15.63 21.39 -52.31
C ASP A 850 -16.12 21.56 -50.87
N ALA A 851 -16.04 22.79 -50.37
CA ALA A 851 -16.48 23.16 -49.03
C ALA A 851 -18.02 23.23 -48.90
N GLU A 852 -18.77 23.35 -50.00
CA GLU A 852 -20.24 23.44 -49.97
C GLU A 852 -20.95 22.10 -50.27
N ALA A 853 -20.26 21.13 -50.85
CA ALA A 853 -20.82 19.82 -51.22
C ALA A 853 -21.11 18.88 -50.02
N GLU A 854 -21.93 17.85 -50.24
CA GLU A 854 -22.24 16.81 -49.25
C GLU A 854 -21.00 16.00 -48.79
N PRO A 855 -20.90 15.56 -47.52
CA PRO A 855 -19.71 14.85 -47.00
C PRO A 855 -19.43 13.51 -47.71
N ARG A 856 -18.36 13.46 -48.50
CA ARG A 856 -17.84 12.23 -49.12
C ARG A 856 -17.01 11.43 -48.09
N TYR A 857 -17.58 10.35 -47.57
CA TYR A 857 -16.98 9.46 -46.57
C TYR A 857 -15.77 8.66 -47.10
N ILE A 858 -14.91 8.21 -46.19
CA ILE A 858 -13.70 7.44 -46.49
C ILE A 858 -13.90 5.96 -46.14
N ALA A 859 -13.62 5.06 -47.09
CA ALA A 859 -13.86 3.62 -46.99
C ALA A 859 -12.57 2.80 -47.03
N ASP A 860 -12.67 1.49 -46.76
CA ASP A 860 -11.58 0.55 -46.99
C ASP A 860 -11.20 0.52 -48.49
N GLY A 861 -9.92 0.70 -48.77
CA GLY A 861 -9.38 0.76 -50.13
C GLY A 861 -9.36 2.15 -50.78
N THR A 862 -9.93 3.19 -50.16
CA THR A 862 -9.87 4.58 -50.65
C THR A 862 -8.42 5.10 -50.68
N THR A 863 -8.08 5.92 -51.68
CA THR A 863 -6.75 6.54 -51.84
C THR A 863 -6.83 8.04 -51.62
N ILE A 864 -6.14 8.52 -50.58
CA ILE A 864 -6.23 9.89 -50.05
C ILE A 864 -4.88 10.62 -50.14
N ARG A 865 -4.89 11.92 -49.86
CA ARG A 865 -3.73 12.69 -49.40
C ARG A 865 -3.96 13.08 -47.94
N LEU A 866 -2.89 13.04 -47.14
CA LEU A 866 -2.86 13.61 -45.80
C LEU A 866 -2.09 14.93 -45.85
N ILE A 867 -2.74 16.03 -45.46
CA ILE A 867 -2.16 17.38 -45.52
C ILE A 867 -1.96 17.90 -44.10
N HIS A 868 -0.72 18.23 -43.73
CA HIS A 868 -0.42 18.73 -42.39
C HIS A 868 -1.03 20.12 -42.16
N ALA A 869 -1.80 20.29 -41.08
CA ALA A 869 -2.65 21.46 -40.88
C ALA A 869 -1.88 22.77 -40.70
N GLN A 870 -0.72 22.76 -40.01
CA GLN A 870 0.02 24.00 -39.73
C GLN A 870 0.90 24.47 -40.90
N THR A 871 1.31 23.56 -41.81
CA THR A 871 2.25 23.88 -42.90
C THR A 871 1.70 23.66 -44.31
N GLY A 872 0.50 23.09 -44.45
CA GLY A 872 -0.18 22.89 -45.74
C GLY A 872 0.50 21.90 -46.69
N ARG A 873 1.49 21.13 -46.22
CA ARG A 873 2.26 20.16 -47.02
C ARG A 873 1.62 18.77 -47.00
N ASN A 874 1.82 18.00 -48.06
CA ASN A 874 1.35 16.61 -48.14
C ASN A 874 2.34 15.66 -47.44
N LEU A 875 1.81 14.61 -46.81
CA LEU A 875 2.59 13.45 -46.39
C LEU A 875 3.13 12.72 -47.64
N HIS A 876 4.45 12.64 -47.76
CA HIS A 876 5.16 12.16 -48.94
C HIS A 876 6.11 11.02 -48.55
N SER A 877 6.46 10.16 -49.50
CA SER A 877 7.60 9.23 -49.36
C SER A 877 8.29 9.06 -50.71
N HIS A 878 9.58 8.74 -50.67
CA HIS A 878 10.44 8.74 -51.85
C HIS A 878 11.49 7.63 -51.73
N GLU A 879 12.38 7.51 -52.71
CA GLU A 879 13.28 6.34 -52.83
C GLU A 879 14.51 6.40 -51.91
N ILE A 880 14.70 7.49 -51.16
CA ILE A 880 15.81 7.66 -50.20
C ILE A 880 15.54 6.78 -48.97
N ALA A 881 16.60 6.18 -48.43
CA ALA A 881 16.55 5.34 -47.24
C ALA A 881 16.41 6.18 -45.96
N ALA A 882 15.55 5.76 -45.02
CA ALA A 882 15.22 6.55 -43.83
C ALA A 882 16.46 6.89 -42.95
N PRO A 883 16.44 7.99 -42.17
CA PRO A 883 17.61 8.48 -41.44
C PRO A 883 18.26 7.44 -40.50
N MET A 884 17.47 6.67 -39.76
CA MET A 884 17.93 5.66 -38.78
C MET A 884 17.57 4.22 -39.20
N THR A 885 16.55 4.02 -40.02
CA THR A 885 16.14 2.70 -40.54
C THR A 885 16.37 2.57 -42.05
N LYS A 886 17.66 2.46 -42.42
CA LYS A 886 18.14 2.39 -43.82
C LYS A 886 17.54 1.26 -44.69
N SER A 887 16.83 0.29 -44.11
CA SER A 887 16.07 -0.75 -44.84
C SER A 887 14.74 -0.24 -45.41
N ASP A 888 14.10 0.69 -44.70
CA ASP A 888 12.83 1.31 -45.06
C ASP A 888 13.06 2.63 -45.81
N LYS A 889 12.02 3.13 -46.46
CA LYS A 889 12.05 4.42 -47.16
C LYS A 889 11.74 5.58 -46.21
N GLU A 890 12.36 6.74 -46.45
CA GLU A 890 12.11 8.00 -45.77
C GLU A 890 10.66 8.48 -46.01
N VAL A 891 10.07 9.13 -45.01
CA VAL A 891 8.74 9.76 -45.08
C VAL A 891 8.89 11.23 -44.65
N SER A 892 8.23 12.14 -45.34
CA SER A 892 8.48 13.58 -45.26
C SER A 892 7.22 14.41 -45.54
N CYS A 893 7.32 15.73 -45.37
CA CYS A 893 6.27 16.69 -45.73
C CYS A 893 6.72 17.56 -46.92
N TYR A 894 6.04 17.41 -48.07
CA TYR A 894 6.39 18.07 -49.33
C TYR A 894 5.19 18.66 -50.08
N GLY A 895 5.49 19.61 -50.98
CA GLY A 895 4.50 20.25 -51.83
C GLY A 895 3.44 21.04 -51.06
N ASN A 896 2.28 21.18 -51.68
CA ASN A 896 1.05 21.72 -51.10
C ASN A 896 -0.17 21.18 -51.90
N LEU A 897 -1.33 21.84 -51.83
CA LEU A 897 -2.52 21.45 -52.59
C LEU A 897 -2.27 21.31 -54.10
N THR A 898 -1.57 22.28 -54.72
CA THR A 898 -1.33 22.34 -56.18
C THR A 898 0.01 21.71 -56.61
N VAL A 899 1.05 21.80 -55.77
CA VAL A 899 2.40 21.29 -56.05
C VAL A 899 2.61 19.94 -55.37
N GLY A 900 3.13 18.95 -56.10
CA GLY A 900 3.43 17.61 -55.60
C GLY A 900 3.25 16.55 -56.69
N ASP A 901 3.25 15.27 -56.34
CA ASP A 901 3.13 14.17 -57.31
C ASP A 901 2.31 12.99 -56.78
N ALA A 902 2.28 11.87 -57.52
CA ALA A 902 1.55 10.65 -57.15
C ALA A 902 2.13 9.92 -55.92
N LYS A 903 3.24 10.38 -55.32
CA LYS A 903 3.79 9.89 -54.05
C LYS A 903 3.25 10.63 -52.82
N ASP A 904 2.41 11.63 -53.01
CA ASP A 904 1.57 12.20 -51.95
C ASP A 904 0.37 11.28 -51.60
N HIS A 905 0.11 10.26 -52.43
CA HIS A 905 -1.05 9.39 -52.33
C HIS A 905 -0.84 8.25 -51.32
N TRP A 906 -1.82 8.04 -50.43
CA TRP A 906 -1.84 6.93 -49.47
C TRP A 906 -3.17 6.20 -49.53
N LYS A 907 -3.13 4.90 -49.74
CA LYS A 907 -4.30 4.01 -49.75
C LYS A 907 -4.55 3.46 -48.36
N ILE A 908 -5.78 3.58 -47.87
CA ILE A 908 -6.22 2.99 -46.60
C ILE A 908 -6.52 1.49 -46.81
N GLU A 909 -5.94 0.63 -45.97
CA GLU A 909 -6.30 -0.78 -45.85
C GLU A 909 -6.79 -1.06 -44.41
N VAL A 910 -8.08 -1.33 -44.21
CA VAL A 910 -8.67 -1.58 -42.89
C VAL A 910 -8.28 -2.97 -42.38
N VAL A 911 -7.64 -3.04 -41.22
CA VAL A 911 -7.27 -4.32 -40.57
C VAL A 911 -8.47 -4.86 -39.79
N ARG A 912 -9.01 -4.03 -38.88
CA ARG A 912 -10.14 -4.36 -38.00
C ARG A 912 -10.84 -3.07 -37.57
N ASP A 913 -12.15 -3.14 -37.37
CA ASP A 913 -12.91 -2.19 -36.57
C ASP A 913 -13.38 -2.93 -35.30
N ALA A 914 -13.22 -2.30 -34.14
CA ALA A 914 -13.62 -2.86 -32.84
C ALA A 914 -15.14 -2.73 -32.59
N ALA A 915 -15.83 -1.83 -33.29
CA ALA A 915 -17.25 -1.54 -33.09
C ALA A 915 -18.15 -2.17 -34.16
N SER A 916 -17.64 -2.39 -35.37
CA SER A 916 -18.43 -2.90 -36.51
C SER A 916 -17.65 -3.88 -37.37
N ARG A 917 -18.36 -4.59 -38.25
CA ARG A 917 -17.79 -5.37 -39.36
C ARG A 917 -17.92 -4.65 -40.72
N ASP A 918 -18.66 -3.54 -40.76
CA ASP A 918 -18.82 -2.72 -41.95
C ASP A 918 -17.55 -1.90 -42.23
N ARG A 919 -17.02 -2.11 -43.43
CA ARG A 919 -15.80 -1.49 -43.98
C ARG A 919 -16.06 -0.27 -44.88
N SER A 920 -17.32 0.12 -45.07
CA SER A 920 -17.68 1.25 -45.94
C SER A 920 -17.33 2.63 -45.35
N ARG A 921 -17.03 2.70 -44.05
CA ARG A 921 -16.67 3.93 -43.34
C ARG A 921 -15.55 3.69 -42.31
N VAL A 922 -14.52 4.53 -42.33
CA VAL A 922 -13.48 4.57 -41.27
C VAL A 922 -14.01 5.32 -40.05
N ARG A 923 -13.80 4.77 -38.85
CA ARG A 923 -14.33 5.28 -37.57
C ARG A 923 -13.24 5.63 -36.56
N THR A 924 -13.40 6.79 -35.92
CA THR A 924 -12.53 7.32 -34.85
C THR A 924 -12.41 6.35 -33.68
N LEU A 925 -11.19 6.21 -33.13
CA LEU A 925 -10.75 5.26 -32.09
C LEU A 925 -10.89 3.76 -32.43
N THR A 926 -11.99 3.31 -33.04
CA THR A 926 -12.35 1.89 -33.18
C THR A 926 -11.73 1.21 -34.40
N THR A 927 -11.49 1.95 -35.49
CA THR A 927 -10.91 1.41 -36.73
C THR A 927 -9.40 1.46 -36.69
N ALA A 928 -8.77 0.28 -36.72
CA ALA A 928 -7.34 0.13 -36.98
C ALA A 928 -7.12 -0.17 -38.47
N PHE A 929 -6.40 0.72 -39.15
CA PHE A 929 -6.08 0.65 -40.57
C PHE A 929 -4.57 0.77 -40.80
N ARG A 930 -4.12 0.50 -42.03
CA ARG A 930 -2.75 0.75 -42.48
C ARG A 930 -2.79 1.74 -43.63
N LEU A 931 -1.78 2.61 -43.71
CA LEU A 931 -1.59 3.51 -44.85
C LEU A 931 -0.55 2.90 -45.78
N LYS A 932 -0.96 2.61 -47.01
CA LYS A 932 -0.14 1.99 -48.04
C LYS A 932 0.17 2.97 -49.15
N HIS A 933 1.44 3.13 -49.45
CA HIS A 933 1.88 3.94 -50.56
C HIS A 933 1.69 3.16 -51.89
N PRO A 934 0.87 3.64 -52.84
CA PRO A 934 0.52 2.87 -54.03
C PRO A 934 1.69 2.78 -55.02
N VAL A 935 2.41 3.89 -55.27
CA VAL A 935 3.55 3.93 -56.21
C VAL A 935 4.76 3.14 -55.70
N LEU A 936 5.10 3.26 -54.41
CA LEU A 936 6.32 2.67 -53.83
C LEU A 936 6.09 1.30 -53.18
N GLY A 937 4.85 0.80 -53.14
CA GLY A 937 4.46 -0.51 -52.62
C GLY A 937 4.58 -0.71 -51.10
N CYS A 938 4.99 0.32 -50.37
CA CYS A 938 5.35 0.26 -48.95
C CYS A 938 4.23 0.69 -48.00
N TYR A 939 4.39 0.43 -46.70
CA TYR A 939 3.43 0.72 -45.64
C TYR A 939 3.99 1.71 -44.62
N LEU A 940 3.19 2.72 -44.24
CA LEU A 940 3.55 3.70 -43.22
C LEU A 940 3.74 3.02 -41.86
N ARG A 941 4.92 3.18 -41.26
CA ARG A 941 5.35 2.49 -40.06
C ARG A 941 6.08 3.43 -39.12
N ALA A 942 5.70 3.46 -37.85
CA ALA A 942 6.48 4.10 -36.80
C ALA A 942 7.10 3.01 -35.94
N GLY A 943 8.37 2.68 -36.18
CA GLY A 943 9.12 1.76 -35.32
C GLY A 943 9.86 2.55 -34.25
N ASN A 944 9.96 2.04 -33.03
CA ASN A 944 10.51 2.73 -31.84
C ASN A 944 12.02 3.06 -31.87
N LYS A 945 12.59 3.46 -33.01
CA LYS A 945 13.85 4.18 -33.06
C LYS A 945 13.55 5.67 -32.95
N ASN A 946 14.25 6.34 -32.06
CA ASN A 946 14.21 7.80 -31.98
C ASN A 946 15.21 8.39 -32.97
N LEU A 947 14.87 9.54 -33.53
CA LEU A 947 15.80 10.38 -34.29
C LEU A 947 16.85 11.00 -33.33
N PRO A 948 17.99 11.49 -33.85
CA PRO A 948 18.95 12.26 -33.05
C PRO A 948 18.39 13.62 -32.59
N GLN A 949 19.23 14.43 -31.94
CA GLN A 949 18.84 15.74 -31.39
C GLN A 949 18.21 16.70 -32.42
N TRP A 950 18.60 16.60 -33.71
CA TRP A 950 18.02 17.41 -34.80
C TRP A 950 16.56 17.07 -35.14
N GLY A 951 16.08 15.89 -34.72
CA GLY A 951 14.68 15.46 -34.78
C GLY A 951 14.04 15.41 -33.39
N PHE A 952 14.54 16.24 -32.46
CA PHE A 952 14.02 16.41 -31.09
C PHE A 952 13.87 15.11 -30.28
N LYS A 953 14.67 14.08 -30.60
CA LYS A 953 14.57 12.71 -30.04
C LYS A 953 13.16 12.07 -30.16
N GLN A 954 12.36 12.49 -31.15
CA GLN A 954 11.05 11.92 -31.50
C GLN A 954 11.19 10.61 -32.29
N ILE A 955 10.12 9.80 -32.41
CA ILE A 955 10.16 8.50 -33.12
C ILE A 955 10.25 8.69 -34.65
N GLU A 956 11.07 7.87 -35.31
CA GLU A 956 11.21 7.80 -36.76
C GLU A 956 9.94 7.21 -37.42
N VAL A 957 9.41 7.91 -38.44
CA VAL A 957 8.36 7.41 -39.31
C VAL A 957 8.96 7.01 -40.66
N THR A 958 8.63 5.81 -41.14
CA THR A 958 9.19 5.20 -42.35
C THR A 958 8.09 4.60 -43.23
N CYS A 959 8.44 4.26 -44.48
CA CYS A 959 7.59 3.46 -45.36
C CYS A 959 8.28 2.10 -45.60
N THR A 960 7.82 1.06 -44.89
CA THR A 960 8.43 -0.28 -44.96
C THR A 960 7.93 -1.09 -46.15
N LYS A 961 8.83 -1.81 -46.81
CA LYS A 961 8.52 -2.64 -47.99
C LYS A 961 7.82 -3.95 -47.63
N THR A 962 7.82 -4.33 -46.35
CA THR A 962 7.33 -5.63 -45.86
C THR A 962 5.83 -5.60 -45.56
N ASN A 963 5.02 -6.24 -46.40
CA ASN A 963 3.58 -6.40 -46.12
C ASN A 963 3.33 -7.46 -45.03
N ASN A 964 3.42 -7.07 -43.76
CA ASN A 964 3.03 -7.91 -42.63
C ASN A 964 1.77 -7.35 -41.93
N PRO A 965 0.56 -7.89 -42.18
CA PRO A 965 -0.66 -7.44 -41.50
C PRO A 965 -0.66 -7.66 -39.97
N ARG A 966 0.28 -8.46 -39.42
CA ARG A 966 0.46 -8.64 -37.97
C ARG A 966 1.43 -7.64 -37.33
N ASP A 967 2.13 -6.81 -38.11
CA ASP A 967 3.00 -5.77 -37.55
C ASP A 967 2.16 -4.58 -37.05
N THR A 968 1.98 -4.49 -35.73
CA THR A 968 1.22 -3.42 -35.09
C THR A 968 1.86 -2.04 -35.27
N TYR A 969 3.16 -1.94 -35.55
CA TYR A 969 3.81 -0.67 -35.90
C TYR A 969 3.36 -0.11 -37.26
N THR A 970 2.68 -0.92 -38.10
CA THR A 970 2.01 -0.47 -39.33
C THR A 970 0.53 -0.14 -39.14
N HIS A 971 -0.03 -0.39 -37.94
CA HIS A 971 -1.44 -0.13 -37.63
C HIS A 971 -1.57 1.29 -37.06
N TRP A 972 -2.56 2.02 -37.57
CA TRP A 972 -2.89 3.37 -37.18
C TRP A 972 -4.39 3.45 -36.86
N ASN A 973 -4.77 4.34 -35.95
CA ASN A 973 -6.16 4.77 -35.77
C ASN A 973 -6.23 6.31 -35.70
N VAL A 974 -7.43 6.87 -35.81
CA VAL A 974 -7.66 8.30 -35.53
C VAL A 974 -7.96 8.45 -34.04
N GLU A 975 -7.18 9.27 -33.32
CA GLU A 975 -7.37 9.52 -31.88
C GLU A 975 -8.36 10.67 -31.65
N ALA A 976 -8.13 11.81 -32.30
CA ALA A 976 -9.01 12.97 -32.27
C ALA A 976 -9.43 13.37 -33.68
N HIS A 977 -10.64 13.91 -33.82
CA HIS A 977 -11.25 14.21 -35.11
C HIS A 977 -12.17 15.43 -35.01
N TRP A 978 -12.14 16.30 -36.03
CA TRP A 978 -12.96 17.50 -36.16
C TRP A 978 -13.44 17.65 -37.61
N ASN A 979 -14.76 17.78 -37.78
CA ASN A 979 -15.42 18.14 -39.03
C ASN A 979 -16.80 18.71 -38.68
N ASP A 980 -17.04 19.97 -39.00
CA ASP A 980 -18.26 20.66 -38.56
C ASP A 980 -19.53 20.22 -39.31
N LYS A 981 -19.38 19.47 -40.42
CA LYS A 981 -20.50 18.82 -41.14
C LYS A 981 -20.95 17.50 -40.51
N LEU A 982 -20.26 16.98 -39.48
CA LEU A 982 -20.49 15.63 -38.95
C LEU A 982 -20.91 15.63 -37.46
N PRO A 983 -21.84 14.73 -37.06
CA PRO A 983 -22.32 14.67 -35.69
C PRO A 983 -21.24 14.16 -34.73
N LYS A 984 -21.09 14.86 -33.59
CA LYS A 984 -20.20 14.47 -32.48
C LYS A 984 -20.67 13.17 -31.81
N SER A 985 -19.73 12.37 -31.32
CA SER A 985 -20.00 11.09 -30.65
C SER A 985 -19.63 11.13 -29.16
N ASP A 986 -20.32 10.32 -28.35
CA ASP A 986 -20.05 10.14 -26.93
C ASP A 986 -18.75 9.33 -26.73
N PRO A 987 -17.74 9.85 -26.00
CA PRO A 987 -16.52 9.09 -25.68
C PRO A 987 -16.75 7.81 -24.84
N GLY A 988 -17.89 7.68 -24.15
CA GLY A 988 -18.16 6.61 -23.18
C GLY A 988 -18.53 5.24 -23.76
N VAL A 989 -18.67 5.11 -25.09
CA VAL A 989 -19.25 3.93 -25.75
C VAL A 989 -18.35 2.69 -25.73
N TYR A 990 -17.03 2.85 -25.61
CA TYR A 990 -16.06 1.76 -25.75
C TYR A 990 -15.19 1.57 -24.49
N LYS A 991 -15.00 0.31 -24.08
CA LYS A 991 -14.12 -0.08 -22.96
C LYS A 991 -13.20 -1.23 -23.35
N SER A 992 -11.97 -1.19 -22.88
CA SER A 992 -10.98 -2.27 -23.01
C SER A 992 -11.19 -3.38 -21.96
N PRO A 993 -10.78 -4.63 -22.22
CA PRO A 993 -10.79 -5.70 -21.23
C PRO A 993 -9.59 -5.60 -20.28
N PHE A 994 -9.83 -5.65 -18.96
CA PHE A 994 -8.79 -5.53 -17.92
C PHE A 994 -7.51 -6.38 -18.15
N ILE A 995 -7.65 -7.63 -18.60
CA ILE A 995 -6.51 -8.53 -18.85
C ILE A 995 -5.61 -8.03 -19.99
N HIS A 996 -6.18 -7.42 -21.04
CA HIS A 996 -5.41 -6.81 -22.12
C HIS A 996 -4.55 -5.67 -21.58
N ASP A 997 -5.15 -4.80 -20.78
CA ASP A 997 -4.49 -3.59 -20.27
C ASP A 997 -3.43 -3.93 -19.21
N PHE A 998 -3.65 -4.97 -18.40
CA PHE A 998 -2.66 -5.52 -17.48
C PHE A 998 -1.38 -5.98 -18.20
N PHE A 999 -1.51 -6.78 -19.27
CA PHE A 999 -0.34 -7.20 -20.05
C PHE A 999 0.30 -6.03 -20.80
N HIS A 1000 -0.49 -5.11 -21.35
CA HIS A 1000 0.01 -3.94 -22.07
C HIS A 1000 0.80 -2.98 -21.16
N LEU A 1001 0.38 -2.77 -19.92
CA LEU A 1001 1.11 -1.99 -18.91
C LEU A 1001 2.46 -2.64 -18.57
N ASN A 1002 2.48 -3.94 -18.27
CA ASN A 1002 3.72 -4.64 -17.91
C ASN A 1002 4.74 -4.66 -19.07
N VAL A 1003 4.28 -4.85 -20.31
CA VAL A 1003 5.15 -4.74 -21.51
C VAL A 1003 5.72 -3.33 -21.64
N ALA A 1004 4.92 -2.29 -21.42
CA ALA A 1004 5.40 -0.91 -21.43
C ALA A 1004 6.51 -0.70 -20.39
N MET A 1005 6.31 -1.15 -19.13
CA MET A 1005 7.28 -1.00 -18.03
C MET A 1005 8.64 -1.61 -18.41
N MET A 1006 8.64 -2.80 -19.01
CA MET A 1006 9.86 -3.45 -19.51
C MET A 1006 10.52 -2.66 -20.64
N THR A 1007 9.75 -2.17 -21.63
CA THR A 1007 10.31 -1.44 -22.78
C THR A 1007 10.97 -0.12 -22.40
N SER A 1008 10.42 0.61 -21.42
CA SER A 1008 11.02 1.88 -20.98
C SER A 1008 12.18 1.69 -20.00
N ASN A 1009 12.23 0.58 -19.25
CA ASN A 1009 13.42 0.25 -18.47
C ASN A 1009 14.63 0.00 -19.37
N ASN A 1010 14.40 -0.67 -20.51
CA ASN A 1010 15.40 -0.87 -21.56
C ASN A 1010 15.80 0.42 -22.31
N ALA A 1011 15.10 1.54 -22.10
CA ALA A 1011 15.38 2.83 -22.72
C ALA A 1011 16.15 3.81 -21.81
N LEU A 1012 16.40 3.45 -20.55
CA LEU A 1012 17.16 4.26 -19.57
C LEU A 1012 18.70 4.10 -19.68
N VAL A 1013 19.19 3.68 -20.84
CA VAL A 1013 20.64 3.60 -21.11
C VAL A 1013 21.19 5.03 -21.26
N PRO A 1014 22.17 5.47 -20.45
CA PRO A 1014 22.70 6.83 -20.53
C PRO A 1014 23.45 7.09 -21.84
N ASP A 1015 23.37 8.33 -22.31
CA ASP A 1015 23.97 8.82 -23.56
C ASP A 1015 25.51 8.93 -23.38
N PRO A 1016 26.34 8.13 -24.08
CA PRO A 1016 27.77 8.00 -23.76
C PRO A 1016 28.59 9.27 -24.03
N ASP A 1017 28.08 10.17 -24.89
CA ASP A 1017 28.70 11.46 -25.18
C ASP A 1017 28.36 12.54 -24.12
N LYS A 1018 27.45 12.24 -23.18
CA LYS A 1018 27.13 13.11 -22.04
C LYS A 1018 27.97 12.70 -20.83
N GLN A 1019 29.03 13.46 -20.55
CA GLN A 1019 29.80 13.32 -19.31
C GLN A 1019 28.87 13.52 -18.10
N ASP A 1020 28.73 12.47 -17.29
CA ASP A 1020 27.96 12.47 -16.05
C ASP A 1020 28.91 12.27 -14.87
N ASP A 1021 29.38 13.37 -14.28
CA ASP A 1021 30.32 13.38 -13.15
C ASP A 1021 29.72 12.83 -11.83
N LEU A 1022 28.45 12.41 -11.82
CA LEU A 1022 27.80 11.72 -10.70
C LEU A 1022 27.68 10.21 -10.95
N ALA A 1023 27.69 9.77 -12.20
CA ALA A 1023 27.68 8.36 -12.55
C ALA A 1023 29.01 7.68 -12.16
N SER A 1024 28.91 6.47 -11.62
CA SER A 1024 30.07 5.63 -11.30
C SER A 1024 29.81 4.19 -11.69
N HIS A 1025 30.87 3.47 -12.06
CA HIS A 1025 30.77 2.08 -12.47
C HIS A 1025 30.70 1.15 -11.25
N TRP A 1026 29.90 0.08 -11.36
CA TRP A 1026 29.74 -0.95 -10.31
C TRP A 1026 31.06 -1.52 -9.77
N TRP A 1027 32.13 -1.56 -10.57
CA TRP A 1027 33.44 -2.07 -10.16
C TRP A 1027 34.21 -1.09 -9.25
N GLN A 1028 33.83 0.19 -9.25
CA GLN A 1028 34.47 1.23 -8.42
C GLN A 1028 34.02 1.16 -6.96
N TRP A 1029 32.81 0.65 -6.69
CA TRP A 1029 32.22 0.68 -5.34
C TRP A 1029 32.91 -0.27 -4.35
N PRO A 1030 33.22 -1.56 -4.66
CA PRO A 1030 33.88 -2.48 -3.72
C PRO A 1030 35.29 -2.01 -3.31
N ILE A 1031 35.96 -1.28 -4.19
CA ILE A 1031 37.30 -0.71 -3.97
C ILE A 1031 37.28 0.79 -3.61
N LEU A 1032 36.10 1.41 -3.52
CA LEU A 1032 35.91 2.85 -3.25
C LEU A 1032 36.84 3.76 -4.10
N ASP A 1033 36.93 3.48 -5.40
CA ASP A 1033 37.78 4.25 -6.34
C ASP A 1033 37.32 5.72 -6.48
N VAL A 1034 36.02 5.95 -6.35
CA VAL A 1034 35.36 7.26 -6.32
C VAL A 1034 34.31 7.30 -5.20
N GLY A 1035 33.99 8.50 -4.73
CA GLY A 1035 32.87 8.77 -3.84
C GLY A 1035 31.98 9.89 -4.40
N LEU A 1036 30.71 9.93 -4.00
CA LEU A 1036 29.70 10.81 -4.61
C LEU A 1036 29.53 12.11 -3.79
N ARG A 1037 29.60 13.25 -4.47
CA ARG A 1037 29.21 14.56 -3.93
C ARG A 1037 27.67 14.63 -3.92
N MET A 1038 27.05 14.67 -2.74
CA MET A 1038 25.58 14.56 -2.60
C MET A 1038 24.83 15.91 -2.62
N CYS A 1039 25.53 17.01 -2.32
CA CYS A 1039 25.00 18.37 -2.19
C CYS A 1039 25.96 19.41 -2.83
N SER A 1040 25.62 20.71 -2.71
CA SER A 1040 26.52 21.81 -3.10
C SER A 1040 27.78 21.90 -2.21
N TRP A 1041 28.87 22.45 -2.75
CA TRP A 1041 30.19 22.50 -2.11
C TRP A 1041 30.68 23.91 -1.74
N ASP A 1042 29.77 24.88 -1.70
CA ASP A 1042 30.06 26.26 -1.28
C ASP A 1042 30.54 26.36 0.19
N ASP A 1043 31.42 27.30 0.51
CA ASP A 1043 32.00 27.43 1.86
C ASP A 1043 31.00 27.87 2.95
N SER A 1044 29.84 28.44 2.57
CA SER A 1044 28.70 28.68 3.48
C SER A 1044 27.84 27.44 3.76
N VAL A 1045 28.00 26.37 2.98
CA VAL A 1045 27.19 25.15 3.01
C VAL A 1045 27.86 24.02 3.80
N VAL A 1046 27.06 23.21 4.51
CA VAL A 1046 27.51 21.96 5.14
C VAL A 1046 27.62 20.85 4.09
N LYS A 1047 28.81 20.25 3.95
CA LYS A 1047 29.16 19.41 2.79
C LYS A 1047 29.09 17.92 3.17
N TYR A 1048 28.48 17.12 2.29
CA TYR A 1048 28.28 15.68 2.45
C TYR A 1048 28.89 14.91 1.28
N PHE A 1049 29.62 13.83 1.60
CA PHE A 1049 30.33 13.01 0.63
C PHE A 1049 30.12 11.52 0.92
N LEU A 1050 29.47 10.82 -0.01
CA LEU A 1050 29.18 9.40 0.13
C LEU A 1050 30.43 8.59 -0.20
N LEU A 1051 31.03 8.01 0.84
CA LEU A 1051 32.15 7.09 0.77
C LEU A 1051 32.02 6.06 1.90
N GLY A 1052 32.19 4.78 1.58
CA GLY A 1052 32.23 3.72 2.59
C GLY A 1052 33.49 3.78 3.47
N ASN A 1053 33.51 3.05 4.59
CA ASN A 1053 34.74 2.90 5.37
C ASN A 1053 35.78 2.12 4.53
N PRO A 1054 36.94 2.71 4.18
CA PRO A 1054 37.88 2.12 3.22
C PRO A 1054 38.34 0.73 3.62
N PHE A 1055 38.63 0.52 4.90
CA PHE A 1055 39.19 -0.73 5.39
C PHE A 1055 38.15 -1.87 5.46
N VAL A 1056 36.86 -1.53 5.64
CA VAL A 1056 35.76 -2.50 5.55
C VAL A 1056 35.54 -2.95 4.10
N TYR A 1057 35.50 -2.00 3.16
CA TYR A 1057 35.26 -2.27 1.75
C TYR A 1057 36.44 -3.02 1.10
N TRP A 1058 37.67 -2.57 1.34
CA TRP A 1058 38.88 -3.24 0.85
C TRP A 1058 39.06 -4.62 1.49
N GLY A 1059 38.85 -4.74 2.81
CA GLY A 1059 38.97 -6.01 3.53
C GLY A 1059 37.95 -7.06 3.10
N THR A 1060 36.69 -6.67 2.88
CA THR A 1060 35.65 -7.60 2.38
C THR A 1060 35.90 -7.99 0.92
N THR A 1061 36.22 -7.04 0.04
CA THR A 1061 36.54 -7.31 -1.37
C THR A 1061 37.74 -8.25 -1.52
N LEU A 1062 38.81 -8.04 -0.74
CA LEU A 1062 39.98 -8.91 -0.71
C LEU A 1062 39.62 -10.33 -0.21
N GLY A 1063 38.85 -10.43 0.88
CA GLY A 1063 38.44 -11.70 1.47
C GLY A 1063 37.70 -12.62 0.49
N LEU A 1064 36.99 -12.05 -0.48
CA LEU A 1064 36.21 -12.80 -1.46
C LEU A 1064 37.02 -13.25 -2.68
N GLY A 1065 38.04 -12.50 -3.07
CA GLY A 1065 39.08 -13.01 -3.97
C GLY A 1065 39.78 -14.24 -3.38
N VAL A 1066 40.14 -14.18 -2.10
CA VAL A 1066 40.71 -15.32 -1.36
C VAL A 1066 39.73 -16.49 -1.27
N PHE A 1067 38.47 -16.24 -0.88
CA PHE A 1067 37.46 -17.29 -0.72
C PHE A 1067 37.10 -17.98 -2.05
N GLY A 1068 36.99 -17.24 -3.15
CA GLY A 1068 36.76 -17.79 -4.49
C GLY A 1068 37.89 -18.72 -4.95
N LEU A 1069 39.14 -18.36 -4.66
CA LEU A 1069 40.31 -19.21 -4.93
C LEU A 1069 40.29 -20.49 -4.09
N VAL A 1070 39.87 -20.41 -2.82
CA VAL A 1070 39.72 -21.58 -1.93
C VAL A 1070 38.63 -22.54 -2.42
N ILE A 1071 37.46 -22.03 -2.85
CA ILE A 1071 36.43 -22.88 -3.49
C ILE A 1071 36.98 -23.54 -4.76
N ALA A 1072 37.58 -22.76 -5.66
CA ALA A 1072 38.10 -23.29 -6.93
C ALA A 1072 39.13 -24.41 -6.70
N TRP A 1073 40.01 -24.25 -5.70
CA TRP A 1073 40.96 -25.27 -5.28
C TRP A 1073 40.29 -26.57 -4.83
N TYR A 1074 39.29 -26.50 -3.92
CA TYR A 1074 38.60 -27.70 -3.43
C TYR A 1074 37.74 -28.36 -4.50
N VAL A 1075 37.06 -27.60 -5.37
CA VAL A 1075 36.25 -28.16 -6.47
C VAL A 1075 37.14 -28.88 -7.50
N LEU A 1076 38.30 -28.31 -7.86
CA LEU A 1076 39.26 -28.96 -8.77
C LEU A 1076 39.87 -30.25 -8.19
N ARG A 1077 39.98 -30.36 -6.86
CA ARG A 1077 40.44 -31.57 -6.19
C ARG A 1077 39.33 -32.61 -6.06
N TRP A 1078 38.12 -32.21 -5.71
CA TRP A 1078 36.94 -33.09 -5.66
C TRP A 1078 36.65 -33.73 -7.03
N GLN A 1079 36.70 -32.95 -8.11
CA GLN A 1079 36.54 -33.44 -9.49
C GLN A 1079 37.68 -34.39 -9.94
N ARG A 1080 38.83 -34.37 -9.25
CA ARG A 1080 39.94 -35.33 -9.43
C ARG A 1080 39.84 -36.56 -8.51
N GLY A 1081 38.74 -36.72 -7.78
CA GLY A 1081 38.48 -37.87 -6.91
C GLY A 1081 39.07 -37.77 -5.50
N PHE A 1082 39.60 -36.61 -5.09
CA PHE A 1082 40.07 -36.41 -3.72
C PHE A 1082 38.91 -36.12 -2.77
N GLY A 1083 38.74 -36.95 -1.75
CA GLY A 1083 37.74 -36.77 -0.67
C GLY A 1083 38.25 -35.89 0.46
N ASP A 1084 38.76 -34.69 0.14
CA ASP A 1084 39.46 -33.83 1.12
C ASP A 1084 38.54 -33.18 2.18
N LEU A 1085 37.23 -33.15 1.95
CA LEU A 1085 36.24 -32.50 2.81
C LEU A 1085 35.12 -33.47 3.17
N ASN A 1086 34.81 -33.56 4.46
CA ASN A 1086 33.72 -34.37 4.99
C ASN A 1086 32.37 -33.68 4.75
N TYR A 1087 31.25 -34.43 4.75
CA TYR A 1087 29.93 -33.92 4.37
C TYR A 1087 29.50 -32.70 5.20
N LYS A 1088 29.89 -32.62 6.50
CA LYS A 1088 29.64 -31.45 7.36
C LYS A 1088 30.48 -30.22 7.01
N GLU A 1089 31.71 -30.43 6.55
CA GLU A 1089 32.62 -29.33 6.16
C GLU A 1089 32.19 -28.78 4.81
N VAL A 1090 31.78 -29.66 3.89
CA VAL A 1090 31.10 -29.29 2.64
C VAL A 1090 29.81 -28.52 2.94
N ASP A 1091 28.96 -28.98 3.86
CA ASP A 1091 27.71 -28.30 4.22
C ASP A 1091 27.96 -26.94 4.88
N GLN A 1092 28.94 -26.83 5.80
CA GLN A 1092 29.37 -25.57 6.40
C GLN A 1092 29.95 -24.59 5.35
N ILE A 1093 30.74 -25.08 4.38
CA ILE A 1093 31.24 -24.27 3.27
C ILE A 1093 30.09 -23.82 2.37
N HIS A 1094 29.04 -24.63 2.19
CA HIS A 1094 27.83 -24.16 1.51
C HIS A 1094 27.07 -23.11 2.32
N TYR A 1095 26.88 -23.31 3.63
CA TYR A 1095 26.07 -22.44 4.49
C TYR A 1095 26.70 -21.12 4.89
N ALA A 1096 27.99 -21.13 5.25
CA ALA A 1096 28.73 -19.93 5.67
C ALA A 1096 29.53 -19.30 4.52
N GLY A 1097 29.61 -19.97 3.38
CA GLY A 1097 30.42 -19.57 2.23
C GLY A 1097 29.61 -19.43 0.93
N VAL A 1098 29.16 -20.54 0.34
CA VAL A 1098 28.50 -20.52 -0.99
C VAL A 1098 27.20 -19.73 -0.98
N TYR A 1099 26.27 -19.97 -0.04
CA TYR A 1099 25.01 -19.23 0.03
C TYR A 1099 25.22 -17.76 0.42
N PRO A 1100 26.11 -17.40 1.36
CA PRO A 1100 26.48 -16.00 1.57
C PRO A 1100 27.22 -15.36 0.39
N VAL A 1101 27.87 -16.11 -0.49
CA VAL A 1101 28.49 -15.60 -1.73
C VAL A 1101 27.53 -15.55 -2.93
N ILE A 1102 26.51 -16.40 -2.99
CA ILE A 1102 25.40 -16.26 -3.94
C ILE A 1102 24.49 -15.11 -3.48
N GLY A 1103 24.23 -15.02 -2.18
CA GLY A 1103 23.65 -13.86 -1.52
C GLY A 1103 24.55 -12.62 -1.61
N TRP A 1104 25.87 -12.78 -1.74
CA TRP A 1104 26.76 -11.70 -2.13
C TRP A 1104 26.43 -11.28 -3.56
N VAL A 1105 26.67 -12.13 -4.56
CA VAL A 1105 26.39 -11.87 -5.99
C VAL A 1105 24.99 -11.29 -6.27
N LEU A 1106 23.99 -11.59 -5.43
CA LEU A 1106 22.62 -11.05 -5.56
C LEU A 1106 22.30 -9.83 -4.65
N HIS A 1107 22.98 -9.62 -3.50
CA HIS A 1107 22.65 -8.56 -2.51
C HIS A 1107 23.83 -7.99 -1.66
N TYR A 1108 25.02 -8.60 -1.66
CA TYR A 1108 26.31 -8.15 -1.07
C TYR A 1108 26.48 -8.07 0.49
N LEU A 1109 27.01 -9.18 1.09
CA LEU A 1109 27.76 -9.37 2.38
C LEU A 1109 26.98 -9.95 3.59
N PRO A 1110 27.62 -10.49 4.67
CA PRO A 1110 29.07 -10.71 4.99
C PRO A 1110 29.46 -12.23 5.16
N PHE A 1111 30.66 -12.72 5.56
CA PHE A 1111 31.36 -12.58 6.88
C PHE A 1111 32.79 -13.21 6.98
N TYR A 1112 33.63 -12.61 7.84
CA TYR A 1112 34.64 -13.14 8.80
C TYR A 1112 35.86 -14.06 8.44
N ALA A 1113 37.07 -13.48 8.59
CA ALA A 1113 38.12 -13.97 9.53
C ALA A 1113 39.15 -12.85 9.90
N ILE A 1114 39.75 -12.89 11.12
CA ILE A 1114 40.68 -11.88 11.74
C ILE A 1114 39.99 -10.59 12.23
N TYR A 1115 39.81 -10.40 13.55
CA TYR A 1115 39.02 -9.26 14.08
C TYR A 1115 39.63 -8.37 15.18
N GLY A 1116 40.48 -8.85 16.09
CA GLY A 1116 40.96 -8.01 17.21
C GLY A 1116 41.62 -6.69 16.77
N VAL A 1117 42.60 -6.77 15.85
CA VAL A 1117 43.25 -5.58 15.25
C VAL A 1117 42.31 -4.88 14.27
N LEU A 1118 41.52 -5.64 13.52
CA LEU A 1118 40.68 -5.15 12.43
C LEU A 1118 39.57 -4.22 12.97
N TYR A 1119 38.95 -4.56 14.10
CA TYR A 1119 38.00 -3.70 14.82
C TYR A 1119 38.60 -2.37 15.27
N LEU A 1120 39.79 -2.37 15.87
CA LEU A 1120 40.43 -1.14 16.36
C LEU A 1120 40.76 -0.19 15.20
N VAL A 1121 41.19 -0.73 14.06
CA VAL A 1121 41.39 0.06 12.83
C VAL A 1121 40.06 0.56 12.27
N ILE A 1122 39.01 -0.28 12.18
CA ILE A 1122 37.68 0.14 11.71
C ILE A 1122 37.14 1.31 12.55
N ILE A 1123 37.22 1.22 13.89
CA ILE A 1123 36.71 2.22 14.83
C ILE A 1123 37.55 3.51 14.74
N GLY A 1124 38.89 3.40 14.72
CA GLY A 1124 39.77 4.56 14.56
C GLY A 1124 39.57 5.30 13.23
N LEU A 1125 39.42 4.56 12.13
CA LEU A 1125 39.12 5.14 10.82
C LEU A 1125 37.71 5.72 10.75
N TYR A 1126 36.72 5.09 11.38
CA TYR A 1126 35.38 5.66 11.49
C TYR A 1126 35.42 7.01 12.21
N ILE A 1127 36.11 7.09 13.35
CA ILE A 1127 36.29 8.35 14.11
C ILE A 1127 37.01 9.43 13.26
N ASN A 1128 38.00 9.04 12.44
CA ASN A 1128 38.67 9.98 11.54
C ASN A 1128 37.75 10.48 10.41
N PHE A 1129 36.97 9.60 9.78
CA PHE A 1129 36.13 9.93 8.63
C PHE A 1129 34.74 10.47 8.97
N ILE A 1130 34.32 10.47 10.25
CA ILE A 1130 33.05 11.05 10.76
C ILE A 1130 32.63 12.38 10.09
N PRO A 1131 33.52 13.36 9.80
CA PRO A 1131 33.10 14.62 9.19
C PRO A 1131 32.37 14.47 7.84
N ILE A 1132 32.69 13.46 7.02
CA ILE A 1132 32.08 13.32 5.68
C ILE A 1132 30.59 12.94 5.73
N CYS A 1133 30.16 12.30 6.83
CA CYS A 1133 28.80 11.83 7.04
C CYS A 1133 28.03 12.63 8.11
N PHE A 1134 28.71 13.21 9.10
CA PHE A 1134 28.08 14.11 10.09
C PHE A 1134 28.10 15.59 9.66
N GLY A 1135 28.66 15.88 8.48
CA GLY A 1135 28.67 17.21 7.85
C GLY A 1135 29.97 17.97 8.04
N MET A 1136 30.63 18.32 6.93
CA MET A 1136 31.82 19.17 6.93
C MET A 1136 31.41 20.64 6.98
N VAL A 1137 31.63 21.27 8.14
CA VAL A 1137 31.31 22.69 8.40
C VAL A 1137 32.56 23.54 8.19
N GLY A 1138 32.43 24.62 7.42
CA GLY A 1138 33.55 25.50 7.05
C GLY A 1138 34.13 25.20 5.66
N SER A 1139 35.36 25.64 5.42
CA SER A 1139 35.99 25.57 4.11
C SER A 1139 36.48 24.16 3.79
N ASN A 1140 36.22 23.67 2.57
CA ASN A 1140 36.52 22.27 2.21
C ASN A 1140 38.04 21.92 2.34
N LYS A 1141 38.92 22.93 2.22
CA LYS A 1141 40.37 22.80 2.41
C LYS A 1141 40.76 22.38 3.84
N GLN A 1142 39.93 22.68 4.84
CA GLN A 1142 40.15 22.28 6.24
C GLN A 1142 40.02 20.76 6.42
N PHE A 1143 39.36 20.05 5.50
CA PHE A 1143 39.15 18.61 5.50
C PHE A 1143 40.09 17.85 4.56
N SER A 1144 41.14 18.52 4.07
CA SER A 1144 42.15 17.94 3.16
C SER A 1144 42.85 16.69 3.70
N TYR A 1145 42.95 16.51 5.03
CA TYR A 1145 43.49 15.30 5.67
C TYR A 1145 42.63 14.03 5.47
N LEU A 1146 41.39 14.17 4.97
CA LEU A 1146 40.51 13.05 4.61
C LEU A 1146 40.69 12.60 3.15
N ARG A 1147 41.45 13.35 2.33
CA ARG A 1147 41.74 12.99 0.94
C ARG A 1147 42.87 11.96 0.88
N TRP A 1148 42.52 10.67 0.99
CA TRP A 1148 43.51 9.57 0.91
C TRP A 1148 43.66 9.01 -0.51
N SER A 1149 42.84 9.47 -1.45
CA SER A 1149 42.94 9.19 -2.89
C SER A 1149 42.71 10.50 -3.64
N ASP A 1150 43.47 10.74 -4.71
CA ASP A 1150 43.32 11.95 -5.54
C ASP A 1150 41.93 12.04 -6.19
N LYS A 1151 41.27 10.88 -6.41
CA LYS A 1151 39.90 10.77 -6.94
C LYS A 1151 38.82 11.12 -5.91
N TRP A 1152 39.13 11.12 -4.62
CA TRP A 1152 38.16 11.51 -3.59
C TRP A 1152 38.12 13.05 -3.54
N ARG A 1153 37.22 13.64 -4.33
CA ARG A 1153 37.07 15.10 -4.54
C ARG A 1153 36.54 15.85 -3.30
N ILE A 1154 37.17 15.67 -2.13
CA ILE A 1154 36.78 16.18 -0.82
C ILE A 1154 37.33 17.59 -0.54
N SER A 1155 38.51 17.93 -1.05
CA SER A 1155 39.15 19.24 -0.85
C SER A 1155 39.47 20.00 -2.14
N ASP A 1156 39.06 19.46 -3.30
CA ASP A 1156 39.20 20.14 -4.59
C ASP A 1156 38.28 21.35 -4.70
N PRO A 1157 38.74 22.47 -5.30
CA PRO A 1157 37.89 23.62 -5.58
C PRO A 1157 36.73 23.25 -6.52
N ILE A 1158 35.71 24.10 -6.51
CA ILE A 1158 34.66 24.07 -7.54
C ILE A 1158 35.25 24.60 -8.85
N VAL A 1159 34.87 23.98 -9.97
CA VAL A 1159 35.16 24.38 -11.35
C VAL A 1159 33.83 24.60 -12.05
#